data_AF-A0A1Q3SHA2-F1
#
_entry.id   AF-A0A1Q3SHA2-F1
#
_cell.length_a   1.000
_cell.length_b   1.000
_cell.length_c   1.000
_cell.angle_alpha   90.00
_cell.angle_beta   90.00
_cell.angle_gamma   90.00
#
_symmetry.space_group_name_H-M   'P 1'
#
loop_
_entity.id
_entity.type
_entity.pdbx_description
1 polymer ?
#
loop_
_entity_poly.entity_id
_entity_poly.type
_entity_poly.pdbx_seq_one_letter_code
_entity_poly.pdbx_strand_id
1 'polypeptide(L)'
;MATPTAQAAPGAAPAGASVSVKVQVPASMRTGVFAQDRYLNVPPDFSISVMARIPGARFMALAPNGDLFVSQPGNGRIWLVRPQSNADPQVTVFASGLRNPHDMVFHTIDGTTYLYVAESNQINRYTYTSGDTAPQNREIVVKNLPDASTPELNGTYGHQLKNIALGPDHKLYVSIASTCNACLSDTQSNPVRGAIYQYDANGANGRLYARGIRNAEGLAFVPGTNDLWIAVNNRDNIAYPDPSSPDYKKVVTSYVDNHPPEEFIKVRDGGNYGWPFCNPNPDSSSGYDNMPFDRDVQFNADGHVDCNAMDKVNKGIQAHSAPLGLTFLHATNAPAAYKNGATIALHGSWNRSAPTGYKVIYFPFDNGNPGAQVDLVTGFVSGGSVWGRPVDTAVDGLGNLLISDDSSGTIYKLTYNAPPSTGNNGIANADFLKVWQRTDQPVQDGTTSRSWLWGPAPFTGAVTEPYANSPDGVRTVQYFDKSRMEINNPNGDHSNPFFVTNGLLVKEMVSGQLQLGDTQFEGRSPANIGVAGDIDDTSGPTYATLNGKTGAVARSTSPVTATLTRDGTAGDDPASFGKYNAKAVYFVPETGHNIASPFWDFINQSGPVYDTSGKLVQAKLFDPLFYATGFPITEAYWTKVKVGGTVKDVLVQAFERRVLTYTPANPAGFQVEMGNDGRHYHLWRYGN
;
A
#
# COMPACT_ATOMS: atom_id res chain seq x y z
N MET A 1 -0.72 30.82 28.07
CA MET A 1 0.37 29.90 28.43
C MET A 1 0.26 28.71 27.49
N ALA A 2 1.26 28.51 26.63
CA ALA A 2 1.23 27.50 25.58
C ALA A 2 1.35 26.10 26.18
N THR A 3 0.37 25.24 25.89
CA THR A 3 0.38 23.82 26.24
C THR A 3 1.28 23.08 25.24
N PRO A 4 2.24 22.26 25.69
CA PRO A 4 3.17 21.59 24.79
C PRO A 4 2.46 20.42 24.11
N THR A 5 2.31 20.50 22.79
CA THR A 5 2.05 19.34 21.95
C THR A 5 3.26 18.42 22.04
N ALA A 6 3.07 17.17 22.48
CA ALA A 6 4.03 16.10 22.24
C ALA A 6 4.00 15.76 20.74
N GLN A 7 4.62 16.62 19.96
CA GLN A 7 5.02 16.38 18.59
C GLN A 7 6.02 15.22 18.64
N ALA A 8 5.79 14.16 17.86
CA ALA A 8 6.85 13.18 17.61
C ALA A 8 8.09 13.95 17.17
N ALA A 9 9.23 13.68 17.81
CA ALA A 9 10.48 14.37 17.49
C ALA A 9 10.74 14.26 15.98
N PRO A 10 10.99 15.37 15.27
CA PRO A 10 11.41 15.31 13.88
C PRO A 10 12.76 14.58 13.81
N GLY A 11 12.92 13.64 12.89
CA GLY A 11 14.24 13.25 12.38
C GLY A 11 14.93 12.02 12.99
N ALA A 12 14.28 11.19 13.80
CA ALA A 12 14.86 9.88 14.14
C ALA A 12 14.57 8.86 13.01
N ALA A 13 15.61 8.33 12.37
CA ALA A 13 15.48 7.25 11.41
C ALA A 13 14.78 6.04 12.06
N PRO A 14 13.88 5.32 11.34
CA PRO A 14 13.24 4.14 11.90
C PRO A 14 14.28 3.06 12.24
N ALA A 15 13.88 2.10 13.06
CA ALA A 15 14.72 0.94 13.35
C ALA A 15 15.12 0.23 12.05
N GLY A 16 16.41 -0.06 11.90
CA GLY A 16 16.89 -0.88 10.79
C GLY A 16 16.73 -2.38 11.04
N ALA A 17 17.24 -3.18 10.11
CA ALA A 17 17.33 -4.63 10.17
C ALA A 17 18.21 -5.11 11.32
N SER A 18 17.64 -5.22 12.52
CA SER A 18 18.36 -5.57 13.75
C SER A 18 17.97 -6.93 14.34
N VAL A 19 16.91 -7.58 13.83
CA VAL A 19 16.40 -8.85 14.34
C VAL A 19 16.57 -9.93 13.29
N SER A 20 17.34 -10.97 13.62
CA SER A 20 17.46 -12.16 12.77
C SER A 20 16.22 -13.03 12.91
N VAL A 21 15.51 -13.25 11.82
CA VAL A 21 14.29 -14.08 11.77
C VAL A 21 14.47 -15.23 10.80
N LYS A 22 13.94 -16.40 11.15
CA LYS A 22 13.81 -17.52 10.24
C LYS A 22 12.80 -17.18 9.14
N VAL A 23 13.20 -17.33 7.88
CA VAL A 23 12.29 -17.17 6.75
C VAL A 23 11.24 -18.28 6.80
N GLN A 24 9.96 -17.91 6.86
CA GLN A 24 8.87 -18.87 6.86
C GLN A 24 8.61 -19.38 5.44
N VAL A 25 8.79 -20.67 5.21
CA VAL A 25 8.68 -21.28 3.88
C VAL A 25 7.57 -22.34 3.90
N PRO A 26 6.50 -22.18 3.08
CA PRO A 26 5.49 -23.22 2.89
C PRO A 26 6.13 -24.55 2.47
N ALA A 27 5.58 -25.67 2.92
CA ALA A 27 6.16 -26.99 2.68
C ALA A 27 6.33 -27.31 1.19
N SER A 28 5.37 -26.88 0.36
CA SER A 28 5.38 -26.96 -1.11
C SER A 28 6.50 -26.17 -1.78
N MET A 29 7.07 -25.17 -1.09
CA MET A 29 8.09 -24.25 -1.62
C MET A 29 9.49 -24.50 -1.04
N ARG A 30 9.67 -25.54 -0.23
CA ARG A 30 10.95 -25.96 0.37
C ARG A 30 11.86 -26.67 -0.63
N THR A 31 12.37 -25.92 -1.59
CA THR A 31 13.26 -26.41 -2.66
C THR A 31 14.39 -25.42 -2.95
N GLY A 32 15.47 -25.90 -3.57
CA GLY A 32 16.62 -25.07 -3.93
C GLY A 32 17.29 -24.48 -2.69
N VAL A 33 17.47 -23.15 -2.66
CA VAL A 33 18.11 -22.47 -1.52
C VAL A 33 17.35 -22.66 -0.20
N PHE A 34 16.05 -22.99 -0.23
CA PHE A 34 15.21 -23.26 0.94
C PHE A 34 15.05 -24.76 1.27
N ALA A 35 15.84 -25.64 0.66
CA ALA A 35 15.96 -27.03 1.14
C ALA A 35 16.53 -27.10 2.57
N GLN A 36 17.18 -26.02 3.00
CA GLN A 36 17.62 -25.77 4.37
C GLN A 36 17.02 -24.45 4.88
N ASP A 37 17.00 -24.29 6.21
CA ASP A 37 16.54 -23.05 6.83
C ASP A 37 17.39 -21.85 6.37
N ARG A 38 16.71 -20.72 6.14
CA ARG A 38 17.33 -19.43 5.85
C ARG A 38 16.90 -18.41 6.88
N TYR A 39 17.80 -17.47 7.14
CA TYR A 39 17.60 -16.39 8.09
C TYR A 39 17.90 -15.07 7.39
N LEU A 40 17.02 -14.09 7.61
CA LEU A 40 17.21 -12.72 7.17
C LEU A 40 17.12 -11.82 8.40
N ASN A 41 17.81 -10.69 8.38
CA ASN A 41 17.60 -9.67 9.39
C ASN A 41 16.56 -8.68 8.89
N VAL A 42 15.61 -8.37 9.75
CA VAL A 42 14.49 -7.44 9.50
C VAL A 42 14.36 -6.50 10.70
N PRO A 43 13.58 -5.41 10.61
CA PRO A 43 13.37 -4.56 11.77
C PRO A 43 12.59 -5.31 12.86
N PRO A 44 12.65 -4.84 14.12
CA PRO A 44 11.81 -5.37 15.18
C PRO A 44 10.35 -5.46 14.76
N ASP A 45 9.65 -6.48 15.23
CA ASP A 45 8.22 -6.72 14.96
C ASP A 45 7.88 -7.09 13.51
N PHE A 46 8.86 -7.27 12.63
CA PHE A 46 8.62 -7.83 11.30
C PHE A 46 8.85 -9.34 11.23
N SER A 47 8.08 -10.00 10.37
CA SER A 47 8.30 -11.39 9.96
C SER A 47 8.48 -11.43 8.45
N ILE A 48 9.16 -12.46 7.96
CA ILE A 48 9.37 -12.64 6.52
C ILE A 48 9.03 -14.06 6.12
N SER A 49 8.29 -14.18 5.01
CA SER A 49 7.83 -15.45 4.46
C SER A 49 8.09 -15.54 2.96
N VAL A 50 8.16 -16.75 2.42
CA VAL A 50 8.10 -17.01 0.98
C VAL A 50 6.62 -17.00 0.57
N MET A 51 6.24 -16.04 -0.27
CA MET A 51 4.90 -15.96 -0.84
C MET A 51 4.78 -16.83 -2.10
N ALA A 52 5.74 -16.74 -3.01
CA ALA A 52 5.72 -17.50 -4.27
C ALA A 52 7.13 -17.84 -4.75
N ARG A 53 7.25 -18.87 -5.60
CA ARG A 53 8.50 -19.26 -6.27
C ARG A 53 8.38 -19.06 -7.78
N ILE A 54 9.14 -18.11 -8.32
CA ILE A 54 9.18 -17.76 -9.74
C ILE A 54 10.65 -17.58 -10.13
N PRO A 55 11.28 -18.56 -10.81
CA PRO A 55 12.69 -18.46 -11.23
C PRO A 55 12.95 -17.21 -12.08
N GLY A 56 13.98 -16.43 -11.77
CA GLY A 56 14.29 -15.21 -12.53
C GLY A 56 13.24 -14.09 -12.40
N ALA A 57 12.48 -14.07 -11.30
CA ALA A 57 11.55 -12.98 -10.97
C ALA A 57 12.28 -11.65 -10.85
N ARG A 58 11.83 -10.63 -11.60
CA ARG A 58 12.43 -9.29 -11.58
C ARG A 58 11.45 -8.26 -11.02
N PHE A 59 10.89 -7.38 -11.84
CA PHE A 59 10.02 -6.29 -11.38
C PHE A 59 8.59 -6.75 -11.15
N MET A 60 7.90 -6.03 -10.27
CA MET A 60 6.56 -6.34 -9.80
C MET A 60 5.60 -5.16 -9.97
N ALA A 61 4.34 -5.45 -10.25
CA ALA A 61 3.27 -4.45 -10.18
C ALA A 61 2.01 -5.03 -9.54
N LEU A 62 1.36 -4.25 -8.67
CA LEU A 62 0.06 -4.59 -8.14
C LEU A 62 -1.04 -4.02 -9.01
N ALA A 63 -1.97 -4.88 -9.41
CA ALA A 63 -3.22 -4.45 -9.98
C ALA A 63 -4.14 -3.88 -8.89
N PRO A 64 -5.13 -3.02 -9.25
CA PRO A 64 -6.05 -2.42 -8.27
C PRO A 64 -6.85 -3.42 -7.41
N ASN A 65 -7.04 -4.66 -7.89
CA ASN A 65 -7.72 -5.73 -7.14
C ASN A 65 -6.78 -6.53 -6.21
N GLY A 66 -5.49 -6.18 -6.15
CA GLY A 66 -4.49 -6.88 -5.35
C GLY A 66 -3.80 -8.06 -6.03
N ASP A 67 -4.09 -8.33 -7.31
CA ASP A 67 -3.31 -9.30 -8.10
C ASP A 67 -1.86 -8.79 -8.26
N LEU A 68 -0.88 -9.67 -8.05
CA LEU A 68 0.53 -9.36 -8.24
C LEU A 68 0.99 -9.85 -9.61
N PHE A 69 1.60 -8.95 -10.39
CA PHE A 69 2.24 -9.26 -11.66
C PHE A 69 3.75 -9.27 -11.46
N VAL A 70 4.45 -10.25 -12.03
CA VAL A 70 5.89 -10.44 -11.86
C VAL A 70 6.55 -10.69 -13.21
N SER A 71 7.58 -9.93 -13.56
CA SER A 71 8.31 -10.14 -14.80
C SER A 71 9.34 -11.26 -14.71
N GLN A 72 9.53 -11.95 -15.83
CA GLN A 72 10.59 -12.93 -16.04
C GLN A 72 11.23 -12.68 -17.42
N PRO A 73 12.18 -11.70 -17.52
CA PRO A 73 12.73 -11.29 -18.81
C PRO A 73 13.36 -12.43 -19.61
N GLY A 74 14.13 -13.29 -18.95
CA GLY A 74 14.87 -14.39 -19.62
C GLY A 74 13.98 -15.40 -20.35
N ASN A 75 12.70 -15.48 -19.99
CA ASN A 75 11.73 -16.40 -20.59
C ASN A 75 10.63 -15.68 -21.37
N GLY A 76 10.67 -14.34 -21.43
CA GLY A 76 9.68 -13.57 -22.17
C GLY A 76 8.28 -13.60 -21.56
N ARG A 77 8.17 -13.62 -20.23
CA ARG A 77 6.89 -13.84 -19.52
C ARG A 77 6.57 -12.77 -18.48
N ILE A 78 5.27 -12.54 -18.31
CA ILE A 78 4.69 -11.92 -17.11
C ILE A 78 3.87 -13.00 -16.39
N TRP A 79 4.14 -13.18 -15.10
CA TRP A 79 3.39 -14.07 -14.22
C TRP A 79 2.31 -13.29 -13.48
N LEU A 80 1.20 -13.96 -13.20
CA LEU A 80 0.11 -13.53 -12.33
C LEU A 80 0.13 -14.38 -11.06
N VAL A 81 0.20 -13.73 -9.91
CA VAL A 81 0.20 -14.33 -8.57
C VAL A 81 -1.05 -13.85 -7.83
N ARG A 82 -1.93 -14.78 -7.48
CA ARG A 82 -3.18 -14.50 -6.76
C ARG A 82 -3.17 -15.10 -5.37
N PRO A 83 -3.26 -14.31 -4.29
CA PRO A 83 -3.39 -14.83 -2.93
C PRO A 83 -4.61 -15.76 -2.78
N GLN A 84 -4.49 -16.78 -1.94
CA GLN A 84 -5.58 -17.66 -1.55
C GLN A 84 -5.72 -17.67 -0.02
N SER A 85 -6.95 -17.77 0.49
CA SER A 85 -7.22 -17.58 1.93
C SER A 85 -6.61 -18.67 2.81
N ASN A 86 -6.52 -19.91 2.32
CA ASN A 86 -6.09 -21.09 3.08
C ASN A 86 -5.16 -22.02 2.27
N ALA A 87 -4.47 -21.48 1.28
CA ALA A 87 -3.58 -22.24 0.40
C ALA A 87 -2.47 -21.34 -0.14
N ASP A 88 -1.48 -21.94 -0.79
CA ASP A 88 -0.47 -21.20 -1.53
C ASP A 88 -1.13 -20.33 -2.61
N PRO A 89 -0.53 -19.18 -2.98
CA PRO A 89 -1.08 -18.38 -4.04
C PRO A 89 -1.12 -19.15 -5.36
N GLN A 90 -2.15 -18.88 -6.15
CA GLN A 90 -2.20 -19.37 -7.53
C GLN A 90 -1.18 -18.60 -8.36
N VAL A 91 -0.26 -19.31 -9.01
CA VAL A 91 0.77 -18.72 -9.88
C VAL A 91 0.56 -19.22 -11.31
N THR A 92 0.22 -18.32 -12.22
CA THR A 92 -0.05 -18.63 -13.64
C THR A 92 0.68 -17.67 -14.57
N VAL A 93 0.93 -18.09 -15.81
CA VAL A 93 1.45 -17.16 -16.83
C VAL A 93 0.31 -16.25 -17.29
N PHE A 94 0.48 -14.94 -17.15
CA PHE A 94 -0.43 -13.95 -17.70
C PHE A 94 -0.13 -13.70 -19.17
N ALA A 95 1.11 -13.31 -19.48
CA ALA A 95 1.58 -13.03 -20.84
C ALA A 95 2.87 -13.80 -21.14
N SER A 96 3.06 -14.18 -22.41
CA SER A 96 4.25 -14.87 -22.89
C SER A 96 4.60 -14.45 -24.33
N GLY A 97 5.79 -14.82 -24.79
CA GLY A 97 6.26 -14.45 -26.13
C GLY A 97 6.73 -13.00 -26.23
N LEU A 98 6.97 -12.36 -25.09
CA LEU A 98 7.51 -11.00 -25.00
C LEU A 98 9.04 -11.03 -25.07
N ARG A 99 9.65 -9.98 -25.58
CA ARG A 99 11.09 -9.79 -25.66
C ARG A 99 11.61 -9.12 -24.39
N ASN A 100 12.16 -9.95 -23.50
CA ASN A 100 12.76 -9.49 -22.26
C ASN A 100 11.89 -8.49 -21.48
N PRO A 101 10.61 -8.83 -21.18
CA PRO A 101 9.73 -7.95 -20.45
C PRO A 101 10.31 -7.74 -19.05
N HIS A 102 10.60 -6.50 -18.70
CA HIS A 102 11.33 -6.19 -17.48
C HIS A 102 10.47 -5.41 -16.52
N ASP A 103 10.25 -4.12 -16.75
CA ASP A 103 9.40 -3.31 -15.88
C ASP A 103 7.94 -3.26 -16.34
N MET A 104 7.04 -2.94 -15.42
CA MET A 104 5.62 -2.79 -15.71
C MET A 104 4.92 -1.89 -14.69
N VAL A 105 3.84 -1.23 -15.12
CA VAL A 105 3.08 -0.32 -14.26
C VAL A 105 1.60 -0.33 -14.63
N PHE A 106 0.75 -0.32 -13.61
CA PHE A 106 -0.68 -0.09 -13.76
C PHE A 106 -0.99 1.41 -13.70
N HIS A 107 -1.84 1.90 -14.60
CA HIS A 107 -2.31 3.28 -14.58
C HIS A 107 -3.75 3.39 -15.08
N THR A 108 -4.56 4.22 -14.42
CA THR A 108 -5.94 4.48 -14.84
C THR A 108 -6.02 5.83 -15.53
N ILE A 109 -6.58 5.85 -16.74
CA ILE A 109 -6.78 7.04 -17.56
C ILE A 109 -8.25 7.04 -17.99
N ASP A 110 -8.98 8.12 -17.68
CA ASP A 110 -10.39 8.28 -18.04
C ASP A 110 -11.25 7.06 -17.67
N GLY A 111 -11.02 6.50 -16.47
CA GLY A 111 -11.74 5.33 -15.95
C GLY A 111 -11.31 3.97 -16.53
N THR A 112 -10.39 3.94 -17.50
CA THR A 112 -9.82 2.70 -18.02
C THR A 112 -8.48 2.39 -17.37
N THR A 113 -8.36 1.22 -16.75
CA THR A 113 -7.10 0.74 -16.19
C THR A 113 -6.28 0.05 -17.26
N TYR A 114 -5.00 0.42 -17.35
CA TYR A 114 -4.04 -0.14 -18.28
C TYR A 114 -2.86 -0.76 -17.54
N LEU A 115 -2.37 -1.89 -18.05
CA LEU A 115 -1.06 -2.44 -17.72
C LEU A 115 -0.08 -2.07 -18.82
N TYR A 116 0.95 -1.30 -18.50
CA TYR A 116 2.08 -1.03 -19.38
C TYR A 116 3.20 -2.03 -19.09
N VAL A 117 3.79 -2.63 -20.13
CA VAL A 117 4.89 -3.60 -20.00
C VAL A 117 6.04 -3.16 -20.90
N ALA A 118 7.22 -2.99 -20.30
CA ALA A 118 8.44 -2.62 -20.99
C ALA A 118 9.18 -3.87 -21.48
N GLU A 119 9.14 -4.11 -22.80
CA GLU A 119 10.04 -5.02 -23.50
C GLU A 119 11.34 -4.29 -23.84
N SER A 120 12.42 -5.01 -24.15
CA SER A 120 13.73 -4.38 -24.46
C SER A 120 13.66 -3.40 -25.64
N ASN A 121 12.78 -3.67 -26.61
CA ASN A 121 12.64 -2.95 -27.87
C ASN A 121 11.32 -2.18 -28.05
N GLN A 122 10.39 -2.26 -27.11
CA GLN A 122 9.08 -1.62 -27.21
C GLN A 122 8.34 -1.53 -25.88
N ILE A 123 7.35 -0.65 -25.78
CA ILE A 123 6.40 -0.62 -24.66
C ILE A 123 5.04 -1.07 -25.16
N ASN A 124 4.46 -2.04 -24.46
CA ASN A 124 3.12 -2.53 -24.70
C ASN A 124 2.17 -1.99 -23.66
N ARG A 125 0.92 -1.86 -24.04
CA ARG A 125 -0.20 -1.53 -23.16
C ARG A 125 -1.31 -2.54 -23.37
N TYR A 126 -1.93 -2.95 -22.27
CA TYR A 126 -3.09 -3.83 -22.24
C TYR A 126 -4.17 -3.14 -21.43
N THR A 127 -5.44 -3.23 -21.86
CA THR A 127 -6.54 -2.91 -20.95
C THR A 127 -6.60 -3.98 -19.87
N TYR A 128 -6.91 -3.59 -18.64
CA TYR A 128 -7.04 -4.51 -17.52
C TYR A 128 -8.37 -4.30 -16.80
N THR A 129 -9.12 -5.38 -16.64
CA THR A 129 -10.28 -5.49 -15.75
C THR A 129 -9.96 -6.46 -14.62
N SER A 130 -10.41 -6.15 -13.41
CA SER A 130 -10.21 -7.03 -12.26
C SER A 130 -10.71 -8.44 -12.54
N GLY A 131 -9.84 -9.43 -12.35
CA GLY A 131 -10.12 -10.83 -12.64
C GLY A 131 -9.50 -11.35 -13.94
N ASP A 132 -9.04 -10.48 -14.84
CA ASP A 132 -8.37 -10.89 -16.09
C ASP A 132 -7.21 -11.86 -15.80
N THR A 133 -7.22 -13.00 -16.48
CA THR A 133 -6.17 -14.05 -16.38
C THR A 133 -5.20 -14.02 -17.55
N ALA A 134 -5.48 -13.22 -18.57
CA ALA A 134 -4.69 -13.11 -19.79
C ALA A 134 -4.78 -11.66 -20.34
N PRO A 135 -3.75 -11.19 -21.06
CA PRO A 135 -3.70 -9.85 -21.63
C PRO A 135 -4.86 -9.58 -22.58
N GLN A 136 -5.51 -8.43 -22.43
CA GLN A 136 -6.58 -7.96 -23.30
C GLN A 136 -6.13 -6.74 -24.12
N ASN A 137 -6.64 -6.62 -25.35
CA ASN A 137 -6.49 -5.43 -26.21
C ASN A 137 -5.05 -4.89 -26.28
N ARG A 138 -4.09 -5.75 -26.64
CA ARG A 138 -2.68 -5.37 -26.74
C ARG A 138 -2.48 -4.24 -27.75
N GLU A 139 -1.84 -3.18 -27.30
CA GLU A 139 -1.36 -2.06 -28.11
C GLU A 139 0.15 -1.90 -27.93
N ILE A 140 0.88 -1.66 -29.02
CA ILE A 140 2.30 -1.29 -28.95
C ILE A 140 2.36 0.23 -29.02
N VAL A 141 2.54 0.86 -27.85
CA VAL A 141 2.48 2.33 -27.70
C VAL A 141 3.81 2.99 -28.08
N VAL A 142 4.95 2.39 -27.72
CA VAL A 142 6.28 2.86 -28.13
C VAL A 142 7.00 1.75 -28.87
N LYS A 143 7.53 2.03 -30.06
CA LYS A 143 8.18 1.06 -30.96
C LYS A 143 9.65 1.41 -31.15
N ASN A 144 10.43 0.42 -31.58
CA ASN A 144 11.82 0.60 -32.02
C ASN A 144 12.72 1.24 -30.95
N LEU A 145 12.48 0.94 -29.67
CA LEU A 145 13.45 1.27 -28.63
C LEU A 145 14.74 0.48 -28.89
N PRO A 146 15.91 1.09 -28.63
CA PRO A 146 17.17 0.41 -28.90
C PRO A 146 17.34 -0.77 -27.94
N ASP A 147 17.74 -1.90 -28.51
CA ASP A 147 18.07 -3.16 -27.84
C ASP A 147 19.20 -3.88 -28.58
N ALA A 148 19.62 -5.07 -28.13
CA ALA A 148 20.74 -5.77 -28.78
C ALA A 148 20.52 -6.09 -30.27
N SER A 149 19.27 -6.12 -30.76
CA SER A 149 18.96 -6.37 -32.18
C SER A 149 19.09 -5.12 -33.06
N THR A 150 19.28 -3.95 -32.45
CA THR A 150 19.44 -2.68 -33.14
C THR A 150 20.71 -2.70 -34.01
N PRO A 151 20.61 -2.42 -35.33
CA PRO A 151 21.70 -2.70 -36.27
C PRO A 151 23.05 -2.07 -35.90
N GLU A 152 23.07 -0.83 -35.42
CA GLU A 152 24.33 -0.17 -35.06
C GLU A 152 25.04 -0.80 -33.84
N LEU A 153 24.32 -1.60 -33.05
CA LEU A 153 24.84 -2.24 -31.84
C LEU A 153 25.41 -3.64 -32.09
N ASN A 154 25.13 -4.27 -33.24
CA ASN A 154 25.68 -5.57 -33.63
C ASN A 154 25.58 -6.64 -32.51
N GLY A 155 24.44 -6.74 -31.82
CA GLY A 155 24.24 -7.69 -30.72
C GLY A 155 24.82 -7.24 -29.37
N THR A 156 25.47 -6.08 -29.29
CA THR A 156 26.19 -5.62 -28.10
C THR A 156 25.44 -4.51 -27.38
N TYR A 157 24.65 -4.88 -26.36
CA TYR A 157 23.99 -3.93 -25.47
C TYR A 157 23.98 -4.48 -24.04
N GLY A 158 24.83 -3.93 -23.18
CA GLY A 158 24.98 -4.35 -21.78
C GLY A 158 23.74 -4.09 -20.91
N HIS A 159 23.02 -2.99 -21.14
CA HIS A 159 21.85 -2.57 -20.36
C HIS A 159 20.59 -2.41 -21.24
N GLN A 160 20.18 -3.49 -21.91
CA GLN A 160 19.08 -3.43 -22.90
C GLN A 160 17.67 -3.42 -22.29
N LEU A 161 17.52 -3.74 -20.99
CA LEU A 161 16.23 -3.70 -20.31
C LEU A 161 15.73 -2.26 -20.17
N LYS A 162 14.42 -2.10 -19.99
CA LYS A 162 13.76 -0.80 -19.96
C LYS A 162 12.92 -0.70 -18.70
N ASN A 163 13.04 0.43 -18.03
CA ASN A 163 12.23 0.79 -16.87
C ASN A 163 11.29 1.93 -17.20
N ILE A 164 10.10 1.89 -16.60
CA ILE A 164 9.02 2.82 -16.93
C ILE A 164 8.29 3.32 -15.70
N ALA A 165 7.82 4.55 -15.77
CA ALA A 165 6.88 5.11 -14.80
C ALA A 165 5.78 5.87 -15.55
N LEU A 166 4.56 5.89 -15.01
CA LEU A 166 3.53 6.83 -15.44
C LEU A 166 3.31 7.89 -14.35
N GLY A 167 3.33 9.15 -14.78
CA GLY A 167 3.11 10.28 -13.90
C GLY A 167 1.63 10.58 -13.66
N PRO A 168 1.32 11.42 -12.67
CA PRO A 168 -0.04 11.95 -12.46
C PRO A 168 -0.55 12.81 -13.63
N ASP A 169 0.36 13.23 -14.52
CA ASP A 169 0.10 13.94 -15.77
C ASP A 169 -0.31 13.00 -16.93
N HIS A 170 -0.47 11.70 -16.65
CA HIS A 170 -0.69 10.64 -17.63
C HIS A 170 0.39 10.59 -18.72
N LYS A 171 1.62 11.01 -18.42
CA LYS A 171 2.77 10.80 -19.31
C LYS A 171 3.54 9.55 -18.94
N LEU A 172 4.07 8.89 -19.95
CA LEU A 172 4.93 7.71 -19.83
C LEU A 172 6.39 8.14 -19.87
N TYR A 173 7.15 7.75 -18.85
CA TYR A 173 8.59 8.00 -18.74
C TYR A 173 9.33 6.68 -18.96
N VAL A 174 10.31 6.67 -19.86
CA VAL A 174 11.04 5.47 -20.27
C VAL A 174 12.54 5.70 -20.07
N SER A 175 13.17 4.86 -19.25
CA SER A 175 14.62 4.81 -19.09
C SER A 175 15.25 4.07 -20.27
N ILE A 176 16.24 4.71 -20.92
CA ILE A 176 17.07 4.13 -21.97
C ILE A 176 18.52 4.19 -21.49
N ALA A 177 19.01 3.09 -20.93
CA ALA A 177 20.33 2.98 -20.32
C ALA A 177 21.49 2.95 -21.34
N SER A 178 22.72 3.09 -20.86
CA SER A 178 23.94 3.05 -21.67
C SER A 178 24.17 1.68 -22.34
N THR A 179 24.79 1.67 -23.52
CA THR A 179 25.05 0.42 -24.26
C THR A 179 26.20 -0.38 -23.69
N CYS A 180 27.12 0.28 -22.99
CA CYS A 180 28.32 -0.32 -22.43
C CYS A 180 28.65 0.28 -21.06
N ASN A 181 29.80 -0.13 -20.50
CA ASN A 181 30.27 0.41 -19.23
C ASN A 181 30.39 1.95 -19.26
N ALA A 182 31.06 2.51 -20.28
CA ALA A 182 31.12 3.95 -20.55
C ALA A 182 31.43 4.21 -22.04
N CYS A 183 30.46 4.74 -22.78
CA CYS A 183 30.52 4.90 -24.24
C CYS A 183 30.12 6.32 -24.67
N LEU A 184 31.03 7.03 -25.35
CA LEU A 184 30.71 8.35 -25.92
C LEU A 184 29.62 8.29 -27.00
N SER A 185 29.55 7.18 -27.74
CA SER A 185 28.53 6.97 -28.78
C SER A 185 27.09 7.06 -28.25
N ASP A 186 26.87 6.75 -26.98
CA ASP A 186 25.55 6.85 -26.34
C ASP A 186 25.05 8.30 -26.27
N THR A 187 25.97 9.27 -26.18
CA THR A 187 25.64 10.71 -26.14
C THR A 187 25.30 11.28 -27.52
N GLN A 188 25.67 10.55 -28.58
CA GLN A 188 25.50 10.96 -29.98
C GLN A 188 24.44 10.13 -30.71
N SER A 189 23.89 9.11 -30.06
CA SER A 189 22.88 8.24 -30.65
C SER A 189 21.50 8.90 -30.70
N ASN A 190 20.62 8.33 -31.53
CA ASN A 190 19.21 8.70 -31.56
C ASN A 190 18.34 7.43 -31.46
N PRO A 191 17.59 7.23 -30.36
CA PRO A 191 17.52 8.09 -29.18
C PRO A 191 18.88 8.17 -28.44
N VAL A 192 19.06 9.26 -27.69
CA VAL A 192 20.18 9.41 -26.74
C VAL A 192 20.06 8.33 -25.70
N ARG A 193 21.18 7.71 -25.34
CA ARG A 193 21.23 6.66 -24.32
C ARG A 193 21.89 7.18 -23.05
N GLY A 194 21.63 6.50 -21.94
CA GLY A 194 21.88 7.05 -20.61
C GLY A 194 20.93 8.21 -20.31
N ALA A 195 19.64 8.01 -20.55
CA ALA A 195 18.64 9.06 -20.57
C ALA A 195 17.24 8.56 -20.18
N ILE A 196 16.35 9.51 -19.88
CA ILE A 196 14.91 9.29 -19.70
C ILE A 196 14.17 10.05 -20.80
N TYR A 197 13.25 9.36 -21.47
CA TYR A 197 12.34 9.93 -22.45
C TYR A 197 10.93 10.03 -21.89
N GLN A 198 10.22 11.10 -22.23
CA GLN A 198 8.79 11.29 -21.91
C GLN A 198 7.97 11.10 -23.18
N TYR A 199 6.84 10.42 -23.06
CA TYR A 199 5.83 10.20 -24.09
C TYR A 199 4.44 10.53 -23.52
N ASP A 200 3.48 10.76 -24.40
CA ASP A 200 2.06 10.66 -24.04
C ASP A 200 1.72 9.23 -23.62
N ALA A 201 0.63 9.03 -22.88
CA ALA A 201 0.17 7.69 -22.48
C ALA A 201 -0.02 6.70 -23.65
N ASN A 202 -0.31 7.19 -24.86
CA ASN A 202 -0.43 6.37 -26.06
C ASN A 202 0.89 6.22 -26.85
N GLY A 203 2.00 6.76 -26.31
CA GLY A 203 3.33 6.72 -26.91
C GLY A 203 3.61 7.79 -27.97
N ALA A 204 2.68 8.73 -28.20
CA ALA A 204 2.93 9.89 -29.06
C ALA A 204 3.88 10.89 -28.40
N ASN A 205 4.35 11.87 -29.18
CA ASN A 205 5.10 13.04 -28.71
C ASN A 205 6.35 12.71 -27.86
N GLY A 206 7.02 11.61 -28.20
CA GLY A 206 8.26 11.19 -27.56
C GLY A 206 9.35 12.26 -27.63
N ARG A 207 9.87 12.65 -26.47
CA ARG A 207 10.96 13.63 -26.35
C ARG A 207 11.94 13.25 -25.24
N LEU A 208 13.17 13.74 -25.36
CA LEU A 208 14.15 13.65 -24.28
C LEU A 208 13.64 14.45 -23.08
N TYR A 209 13.56 13.82 -21.91
CA TYR A 209 13.16 14.45 -20.65
C TYR A 209 14.38 14.79 -19.79
N ALA A 210 15.29 13.83 -19.61
CA ALA A 210 16.54 14.02 -18.88
C ALA A 210 17.66 13.18 -19.49
N ARG A 211 18.91 13.60 -19.32
CA ARG A 211 20.11 12.90 -19.83
C ARG A 211 21.20 12.81 -18.78
N GLY A 212 22.27 12.11 -19.11
CA GLY A 212 23.42 11.99 -18.22
C GLY A 212 23.17 11.02 -17.08
N ILE A 213 22.40 9.95 -17.33
CA ILE A 213 21.99 8.96 -16.33
C ILE A 213 22.36 7.57 -16.84
N ARG A 214 23.44 6.94 -16.33
CA ARG A 214 24.01 5.70 -16.90
C ARG A 214 22.98 4.58 -17.10
N ASN A 215 22.40 4.10 -16.01
CA ASN A 215 21.42 3.02 -16.03
C ASN A 215 20.41 3.20 -14.87
N ALA A 216 19.33 3.94 -15.15
CA ALA A 216 18.24 4.10 -14.20
C ALA A 216 17.31 2.89 -14.27
N GLU A 217 17.36 2.07 -13.22
CA GLU A 217 16.52 0.86 -13.13
C GLU A 217 15.34 1.10 -12.18
N GLY A 218 15.51 1.87 -11.11
CA GLY A 218 14.39 2.27 -10.25
C GLY A 218 13.81 3.58 -10.72
N LEU A 219 12.54 3.63 -11.12
CA LEU A 219 11.84 4.85 -11.54
C LEU A 219 10.47 4.91 -10.88
N ALA A 220 10.20 5.92 -10.05
CA ALA A 220 8.90 6.08 -9.42
C ALA A 220 8.56 7.55 -9.14
N PHE A 221 7.28 7.89 -9.26
CA PHE A 221 6.75 9.16 -8.76
C PHE A 221 6.43 9.06 -7.27
N VAL A 222 6.75 10.10 -6.50
CA VAL A 222 6.25 10.20 -5.12
C VAL A 222 4.72 10.32 -5.18
N PRO A 223 3.96 9.43 -4.52
CA PRO A 223 2.50 9.47 -4.53
C PRO A 223 1.95 10.85 -4.17
N GLY A 224 1.00 11.34 -4.98
CA GLY A 224 0.36 12.66 -4.77
C GLY A 224 1.17 13.87 -5.23
N THR A 225 2.31 13.67 -5.90
CA THR A 225 3.15 14.77 -6.41
C THR A 225 3.57 14.53 -7.87
N ASN A 226 4.21 15.52 -8.48
CA ASN A 226 4.85 15.41 -9.80
C ASN A 226 6.35 15.07 -9.72
N ASP A 227 6.83 14.63 -8.55
CA ASP A 227 8.25 14.40 -8.31
C ASP A 227 8.66 12.99 -8.76
N LEU A 228 9.36 12.91 -9.90
CA LEU A 228 10.00 11.69 -10.37
C LEU A 228 11.34 11.48 -9.63
N TRP A 229 11.51 10.33 -9.02
CA TRP A 229 12.78 9.89 -8.43
C TRP A 229 13.31 8.65 -9.12
N ILE A 230 14.63 8.53 -9.17
CA ILE A 230 15.28 7.38 -9.78
C ILE A 230 16.45 6.84 -8.95
N ALA A 231 16.72 5.55 -9.12
CA ALA A 231 17.91 4.88 -8.62
C ALA A 231 18.80 4.41 -9.80
N VAL A 232 20.09 4.75 -9.75
CA VAL A 232 21.01 4.64 -10.90
C VAL A 232 22.18 3.72 -10.58
N ASN A 233 22.47 2.79 -11.50
CA ASN A 233 23.69 1.97 -11.47
C ASN A 233 24.83 2.69 -12.20
N ASN A 234 25.90 2.95 -11.47
CA ASN A 234 27.01 3.76 -11.90
C ASN A 234 28.17 2.95 -12.50
N ARG A 235 29.23 3.65 -12.88
CA ARG A 235 30.35 3.14 -13.67
C ARG A 235 31.11 2.00 -12.99
N ASP A 236 31.47 0.99 -13.78
CA ASP A 236 32.42 -0.05 -13.37
C ASP A 236 33.87 0.37 -13.69
N ASN A 237 34.83 -0.15 -12.92
CA ASN A 237 36.28 0.02 -13.16
C ASN A 237 36.69 1.49 -13.43
N ILE A 238 36.21 2.43 -12.60
CA ILE A 238 36.58 3.84 -12.72
C ILE A 238 38.09 4.04 -12.50
N ALA A 239 38.69 4.94 -13.27
CA ALA A 239 40.10 5.29 -13.14
C ALA A 239 40.31 6.39 -12.09
N TYR A 240 41.45 6.36 -11.41
CA TYR A 240 41.79 7.31 -10.35
C TYR A 240 41.88 8.75 -10.91
N PRO A 241 41.17 9.74 -10.30
CA PRO A 241 40.95 11.02 -10.94
C PRO A 241 42.03 12.07 -10.70
N ASP A 242 42.86 11.91 -9.65
CA ASP A 242 43.79 12.95 -9.20
C ASP A 242 45.09 13.00 -10.04
N PRO A 243 45.37 14.09 -10.78
CA PRO A 243 46.58 14.25 -11.59
C PRO A 243 47.89 14.30 -10.79
N SER A 244 47.83 14.58 -9.49
CA SER A 244 49.02 14.63 -8.62
C SER A 244 49.45 13.26 -8.12
N SER A 245 48.59 12.24 -8.25
CA SER A 245 48.84 10.88 -7.79
C SER A 245 49.59 10.05 -8.83
N PRO A 246 50.50 9.13 -8.41
CA PRO A 246 51.10 8.15 -9.32
C PRO A 246 50.07 7.20 -9.94
N ASP A 247 48.85 7.13 -9.39
CA ASP A 247 47.77 6.30 -9.88
C ASP A 247 46.83 7.01 -10.86
N TYR A 248 47.10 8.28 -11.20
CA TYR A 248 46.30 9.04 -12.17
C TYR A 248 46.02 8.24 -13.44
N LYS A 249 44.74 8.17 -13.84
CA LYS A 249 44.22 7.42 -15.00
C LYS A 249 44.37 5.89 -14.92
N LYS A 250 44.82 5.33 -13.80
CA LYS A 250 44.86 3.87 -13.57
C LYS A 250 43.60 3.41 -12.85
N VAL A 251 43.17 2.18 -13.15
CA VAL A 251 42.14 1.49 -12.37
C VAL A 251 42.81 0.89 -11.15
N VAL A 252 42.49 1.39 -9.96
CA VAL A 252 43.01 0.90 -8.68
C VAL A 252 41.87 0.44 -7.81
N THR A 253 41.96 -0.80 -7.30
CA THR A 253 40.87 -1.46 -6.57
C THR A 253 40.40 -0.66 -5.37
N SER A 254 41.32 -0.05 -4.61
CA SER A 254 40.99 0.77 -3.44
C SER A 254 40.10 1.98 -3.76
N TYR A 255 40.23 2.55 -4.96
CA TYR A 255 39.37 3.64 -5.41
C TYR A 255 38.05 3.10 -5.97
N VAL A 256 38.12 2.10 -6.85
CA VAL A 256 36.94 1.44 -7.44
C VAL A 256 35.99 0.98 -6.34
N ASP A 257 36.48 0.37 -5.25
CA ASP A 257 35.63 -0.19 -4.20
C ASP A 257 34.62 0.79 -3.58
N ASN A 258 34.88 2.10 -3.68
CA ASN A 258 34.01 3.14 -3.14
C ASN A 258 33.60 4.22 -4.17
N HIS A 259 33.96 4.04 -5.45
CA HIS A 259 33.69 5.02 -6.51
C HIS A 259 33.24 4.40 -7.84
N PRO A 260 32.37 5.10 -8.60
CA PRO A 260 31.47 6.13 -8.09
C PRO A 260 30.37 5.50 -7.21
N PRO A 261 29.84 6.22 -6.21
CA PRO A 261 28.60 5.86 -5.55
C PRO A 261 27.47 5.61 -6.55
N GLU A 262 26.52 4.75 -6.17
CA GLU A 262 25.24 4.66 -6.88
C GLU A 262 24.38 5.88 -6.51
N GLU A 263 23.41 6.25 -7.34
CA GLU A 263 22.68 7.51 -7.18
C GLU A 263 21.21 7.30 -6.84
N PHE A 264 20.67 8.13 -5.95
CA PHE A 264 19.25 8.32 -5.71
C PHE A 264 18.90 9.81 -5.90
N ILE A 265 18.23 10.11 -7.00
CA ILE A 265 18.08 11.49 -7.49
C ILE A 265 16.64 11.83 -7.85
N LYS A 266 16.28 13.10 -7.59
CA LYS A 266 15.05 13.71 -8.07
C LYS A 266 15.28 14.24 -9.48
N VAL A 267 14.49 13.77 -10.44
CA VAL A 267 14.66 14.12 -11.85
C VAL A 267 13.73 15.25 -12.27
N ARG A 268 14.31 16.31 -12.85
CA ARG A 268 13.56 17.39 -13.50
C ARG A 268 13.66 17.37 -15.02
N ASP A 269 12.69 17.99 -15.67
CA ASP A 269 12.70 18.22 -17.11
C ASP A 269 13.93 19.03 -17.55
N GLY A 270 14.55 18.61 -18.65
CA GLY A 270 15.79 19.16 -19.19
C GLY A 270 17.03 18.89 -18.34
N GLY A 271 16.94 18.06 -17.30
CA GLY A 271 18.06 17.79 -16.39
C GLY A 271 19.23 17.06 -17.06
N ASN A 272 20.44 17.32 -16.57
CA ASN A 272 21.67 16.65 -16.99
C ASN A 272 22.49 16.22 -15.76
N TYR A 273 22.64 14.90 -15.57
CA TYR A 273 23.26 14.30 -14.39
C TYR A 273 24.69 13.80 -14.66
N GLY A 274 25.33 14.32 -15.72
CA GLY A 274 26.78 14.25 -15.90
C GLY A 274 27.32 13.05 -16.68
N TRP A 275 26.61 11.91 -16.73
CA TRP A 275 27.10 10.73 -17.46
C TRP A 275 27.35 11.01 -18.97
N PRO A 276 28.45 10.53 -19.58
CA PRO A 276 29.60 9.82 -19.01
C PRO A 276 30.80 10.74 -18.70
N PHE A 277 30.61 12.07 -18.66
CA PHE A 277 31.68 13.06 -18.55
C PHE A 277 32.02 13.46 -17.11
N CYS A 278 31.11 13.18 -16.18
CA CYS A 278 31.19 13.60 -14.78
C CYS A 278 30.76 12.41 -13.90
N ASN A 279 31.52 12.12 -12.83
CA ASN A 279 31.25 11.02 -11.90
C ASN A 279 30.95 11.57 -10.49
N PRO A 280 29.95 11.06 -9.77
CA PRO A 280 29.63 11.56 -8.44
C PRO A 280 30.78 11.31 -7.46
N ASN A 281 31.06 12.30 -6.62
CA ASN A 281 32.19 12.28 -5.71
C ASN A 281 31.73 12.29 -4.23
N PRO A 282 31.90 11.17 -3.49
CA PRO A 282 31.56 11.07 -2.07
C PRO A 282 32.65 11.63 -1.14
N ASP A 283 33.86 11.92 -1.64
CA ASP A 283 35.02 12.34 -0.83
C ASP A 283 34.97 13.83 -0.43
N SER A 284 33.96 14.56 -0.89
CA SER A 284 33.73 15.94 -0.47
C SER A 284 33.20 16.02 0.96
N SER A 285 33.18 17.22 1.55
CA SER A 285 32.62 17.44 2.89
C SER A 285 31.13 17.09 3.02
N SER A 286 30.40 16.95 1.90
CA SER A 286 29.00 16.57 1.90
C SER A 286 28.78 15.05 1.94
N GLY A 287 29.84 14.24 1.82
CA GLY A 287 29.73 12.79 1.84
C GLY A 287 28.77 12.28 0.78
N TYR A 288 27.78 11.48 1.19
CA TYR A 288 26.72 10.96 0.30
C TYR A 288 25.56 11.94 0.07
N ASP A 289 25.60 13.15 0.60
CA ASP A 289 24.50 14.10 0.53
C ASP A 289 24.79 15.19 -0.50
N ASN A 290 23.84 15.48 -1.39
CA ASN A 290 23.94 16.55 -2.39
C ASN A 290 25.30 16.55 -3.12
N MET A 291 25.72 15.37 -3.58
CA MET A 291 27.10 15.13 -4.01
C MET A 291 27.47 15.96 -5.23
N PRO A 292 28.69 16.54 -5.26
CA PRO A 292 29.25 17.12 -6.47
C PRO A 292 29.68 16.03 -7.45
N PHE A 293 30.10 16.46 -8.64
CA PHE A 293 30.74 15.58 -9.62
C PHE A 293 32.19 15.98 -9.87
N ASP A 294 33.05 14.97 -9.99
CA ASP A 294 34.39 15.10 -10.54
C ASP A 294 34.37 14.85 -12.05
N ARG A 295 35.36 15.41 -12.76
CA ARG A 295 35.54 15.15 -14.19
C ARG A 295 35.95 13.71 -14.43
N ASP A 296 35.36 13.08 -15.43
CA ASP A 296 35.84 11.80 -15.91
C ASP A 296 37.21 11.95 -16.60
N VAL A 297 38.22 11.22 -16.12
CA VAL A 297 39.59 11.36 -16.63
C VAL A 297 39.85 10.73 -18.00
N GLN A 298 38.89 9.98 -18.54
CA GLN A 298 38.98 9.43 -19.88
C GLN A 298 38.23 10.30 -20.88
N PHE A 299 37.07 10.81 -20.49
CA PHE A 299 36.17 11.52 -21.39
C PHE A 299 36.09 13.02 -21.16
N ASN A 300 36.66 13.57 -20.09
CA ASN A 300 36.58 14.99 -19.76
C ASN A 300 37.84 15.50 -19.02
N ALA A 301 39.01 14.93 -19.33
CA ALA A 301 40.27 15.27 -18.65
C ALA A 301 40.70 16.74 -18.86
N ASP A 302 40.38 17.29 -20.03
CA ASP A 302 40.64 18.69 -20.40
C ASP A 302 39.58 19.67 -19.84
N GLY A 303 38.48 19.15 -19.28
CA GLY A 303 37.41 19.95 -18.69
C GLY A 303 36.52 20.66 -19.70
N HIS A 304 36.38 20.14 -20.92
CA HIS A 304 35.47 20.71 -21.92
C HIS A 304 33.99 20.62 -21.52
N VAL A 305 33.63 19.71 -20.61
CA VAL A 305 32.34 19.68 -19.91
C VAL A 305 32.50 20.21 -18.49
N ASP A 306 31.76 21.25 -18.13
CA ASP A 306 31.73 21.79 -16.77
C ASP A 306 30.84 20.93 -15.86
N CYS A 307 31.46 20.08 -15.04
CA CYS A 307 30.74 19.22 -14.10
C CYS A 307 30.02 19.99 -12.98
N ASN A 308 30.37 21.26 -12.72
CA ASN A 308 29.65 22.08 -11.74
C ASN A 308 28.29 22.55 -12.24
N ALA A 309 28.06 22.50 -13.56
CA ALA A 309 26.78 22.87 -14.17
C ALA A 309 25.77 21.71 -14.20
N MET A 310 26.16 20.51 -13.76
CA MET A 310 25.30 19.33 -13.73
C MET A 310 24.33 19.37 -12.53
N ASP A 311 23.17 18.73 -12.70
CA ASP A 311 22.21 18.51 -11.62
C ASP A 311 22.80 17.53 -10.60
N LYS A 312 22.96 18.00 -9.35
CA LYS A 312 23.61 17.25 -8.27
C LYS A 312 22.85 16.00 -7.86
N VAL A 313 23.58 15.02 -7.32
CA VAL A 313 23.01 13.79 -6.76
C VAL A 313 22.44 14.07 -5.37
N ASN A 314 21.12 13.90 -5.17
CA ASN A 314 20.48 14.17 -3.88
C ASN A 314 21.04 13.27 -2.76
N LYS A 315 21.11 11.95 -3.01
CA LYS A 315 21.71 10.97 -2.10
C LYS A 315 22.51 9.94 -2.87
N GLY A 316 23.67 9.58 -2.34
CA GLY A 316 24.43 8.44 -2.82
C GLY A 316 24.14 7.18 -2.01
N ILE A 317 24.37 6.05 -2.67
CA ILE A 317 24.34 4.71 -2.10
C ILE A 317 25.74 4.11 -2.33
N GLN A 318 26.20 3.24 -1.43
CA GLN A 318 27.53 2.60 -1.53
C GLN A 318 27.78 2.06 -2.95
N ALA A 319 28.93 2.43 -3.52
CA ALA A 319 29.35 2.05 -4.87
C ALA A 319 29.21 0.54 -5.11
N HIS A 320 28.78 0.19 -6.33
CA HIS A 320 28.58 -1.19 -6.81
C HIS A 320 27.45 -1.95 -6.10
N SER A 321 26.61 -1.31 -5.28
CA SER A 321 25.50 -2.01 -4.63
C SER A 321 24.37 -2.42 -5.59
N ALA A 322 24.40 -1.89 -6.82
CA ALA A 322 23.48 -2.19 -7.91
C ALA A 322 22.00 -1.98 -7.56
N PRO A 323 21.53 -0.72 -7.37
CA PRO A 323 20.15 -0.44 -7.04
C PRO A 323 19.25 -0.72 -8.25
N LEU A 324 18.18 -1.48 -8.04
CA LEU A 324 17.20 -1.80 -9.07
C LEU A 324 15.87 -1.13 -8.72
N GLY A 325 14.85 -1.88 -8.30
CA GLY A 325 13.51 -1.36 -8.03
C GLY A 325 13.44 -0.28 -6.93
N LEU A 326 12.50 0.65 -7.10
CA LEU A 326 12.27 1.82 -6.26
C LEU A 326 10.77 1.95 -5.97
N THR A 327 10.40 1.91 -4.69
CA THR A 327 8.98 1.96 -4.27
C THR A 327 8.78 2.87 -3.08
N PHE A 328 7.77 3.75 -3.15
CA PHE A 328 7.36 4.59 -2.03
C PHE A 328 6.39 3.85 -1.10
N LEU A 329 6.62 3.96 0.20
CA LEU A 329 5.91 3.15 1.21
C LEU A 329 4.60 3.78 1.73
N HIS A 330 4.01 4.75 1.04
CA HIS A 330 2.83 5.48 1.53
C HIS A 330 1.61 4.57 1.82
N ALA A 331 1.49 3.46 1.09
CA ALA A 331 0.39 2.50 1.22
C ALA A 331 0.66 1.36 2.22
N THR A 332 1.79 1.37 2.95
CA THR A 332 2.15 0.28 3.86
C THR A 332 1.37 0.31 5.18
N ASN A 333 1.25 -0.86 5.80
CA ASN A 333 0.78 -1.04 7.17
C ASN A 333 1.92 -1.05 8.21
N ALA A 334 3.17 -0.86 7.78
CA ALA A 334 4.29 -0.63 8.69
C ALA A 334 4.09 0.63 9.58
N PRO A 335 4.83 0.74 10.70
CA PRO A 335 4.79 1.92 11.57
C PRO A 335 4.97 3.24 10.80
N ALA A 336 4.41 4.33 11.33
CA ALA A 336 4.42 5.65 10.69
C ALA A 336 5.80 6.11 10.21
N ALA A 337 6.87 5.75 10.92
CA ALA A 337 8.25 6.07 10.57
C ALA A 337 8.74 5.45 9.24
N TYR A 338 8.09 4.39 8.75
CA TYR A 338 8.38 3.79 7.43
C TYR A 338 7.46 4.29 6.31
N LYS A 339 6.36 5.00 6.63
CA LYS A 339 5.36 5.38 5.62
C LYS A 339 5.84 6.50 4.69
N ASN A 340 6.56 7.46 5.26
CA ASN A 340 7.07 8.61 4.51
C ASN A 340 8.50 8.34 4.05
N GLY A 341 8.65 7.59 2.97
CA GLY A 341 9.95 7.29 2.39
C GLY A 341 9.90 6.29 1.25
N ALA A 342 11.08 5.88 0.79
CA ALA A 342 11.24 4.98 -0.35
C ALA A 342 12.14 3.79 0.00
N THR A 343 11.77 2.62 -0.49
CA THR A 343 12.63 1.43 -0.50
C THR A 343 13.34 1.30 -1.82
N ILE A 344 14.60 0.82 -1.76
CA ILE A 344 15.40 0.47 -2.92
C ILE A 344 15.98 -0.92 -2.71
N ALA A 345 15.79 -1.81 -3.69
CA ALA A 345 16.41 -3.13 -3.68
C ALA A 345 17.83 -3.06 -4.26
N LEU A 346 18.81 -3.52 -3.49
CA LEU A 346 20.23 -3.56 -3.88
C LEU A 346 20.60 -4.98 -4.31
N HIS A 347 20.78 -5.17 -5.61
CA HIS A 347 21.01 -6.48 -6.23
C HIS A 347 22.37 -7.11 -5.90
N GLY A 348 23.33 -6.25 -5.53
CA GLY A 348 24.63 -6.63 -5.00
C GLY A 348 25.77 -6.61 -6.02
N SER A 349 26.96 -6.35 -5.49
CA SER A 349 28.16 -6.00 -6.24
C SER A 349 28.84 -7.19 -6.92
N TRP A 350 29.31 -6.98 -8.14
CA TRP A 350 30.31 -7.84 -8.79
C TRP A 350 31.69 -7.17 -8.90
N ASN A 351 31.71 -5.82 -8.99
CA ASN A 351 32.91 -5.01 -9.23
C ASN A 351 33.47 -4.36 -7.95
N ARG A 352 33.56 -5.13 -6.86
CA ARG A 352 34.08 -4.68 -5.56
C ARG A 352 34.81 -5.81 -4.85
N SER A 353 35.91 -5.52 -4.17
CA SER A 353 36.74 -6.51 -3.47
C SER A 353 35.99 -7.23 -2.34
N ALA A 354 35.22 -6.47 -1.55
CA ALA A 354 34.31 -7.00 -0.55
C ALA A 354 32.86 -6.84 -1.03
N PRO A 355 32.02 -7.90 -1.02
CA PRO A 355 30.64 -7.80 -1.46
C PRO A 355 29.84 -6.73 -0.70
N THR A 356 29.06 -5.93 -1.40
CA THR A 356 28.10 -4.95 -0.86
C THR A 356 26.77 -5.02 -1.61
N GLY A 357 25.74 -4.38 -1.09
CA GLY A 357 24.35 -4.52 -1.55
C GLY A 357 23.72 -5.77 -0.95
N TYR A 358 23.07 -6.60 -1.78
CA TYR A 358 22.38 -7.84 -1.37
C TYR A 358 21.41 -7.60 -0.20
N LYS A 359 20.59 -6.56 -0.33
CA LYS A 359 19.69 -6.08 0.73
C LYS A 359 18.57 -5.22 0.16
N VAL A 360 17.56 -4.96 0.97
CA VAL A 360 16.60 -3.87 0.73
C VAL A 360 16.94 -2.75 1.70
N ILE A 361 17.07 -1.53 1.19
CA ILE A 361 17.28 -0.32 1.99
C ILE A 361 16.03 0.57 1.98
N TYR A 362 15.96 1.48 2.94
CA TYR A 362 14.92 2.50 3.08
C TYR A 362 15.56 3.87 3.31
N PHE A 363 15.05 4.88 2.61
CA PHE A 363 15.33 6.29 2.91
C PHE A 363 14.07 6.93 3.51
N PRO A 364 14.09 7.36 4.79
CA PRO A 364 13.03 8.20 5.34
C PRO A 364 13.05 9.54 4.61
N PHE A 365 11.88 10.09 4.32
CA PHE A 365 11.74 11.41 3.72
C PHE A 365 11.36 12.42 4.78
N ASP A 366 11.98 13.59 4.71
CA ASP A 366 11.59 14.77 5.45
C ASP A 366 11.52 15.96 4.49
N ASN A 367 10.41 16.69 4.52
CA ASN A 367 10.15 17.83 3.62
C ASN A 367 10.51 17.56 2.14
N GLY A 368 10.15 16.38 1.64
CA GLY A 368 10.38 15.98 0.24
C GLY A 368 11.82 15.58 -0.10
N ASN A 369 12.72 15.51 0.89
CA ASN A 369 14.11 15.10 0.71
C ASN A 369 14.41 13.80 1.47
N PRO A 370 15.21 12.88 0.90
CA PRO A 370 15.65 11.68 1.61
C PRO A 370 16.63 12.03 2.75
N GLY A 371 16.49 11.32 3.87
CA GLY A 371 17.35 11.38 5.05
C GLY A 371 18.49 10.36 5.00
N ALA A 372 18.86 9.81 6.15
CA ALA A 372 19.92 8.78 6.24
C ALA A 372 19.40 7.40 5.78
N GLN A 373 20.24 6.64 5.09
CA GLN A 373 19.93 5.28 4.67
C GLN A 373 19.71 4.36 5.88
N VAL A 374 18.68 3.52 5.80
CA VAL A 374 18.39 2.46 6.76
C VAL A 374 18.41 1.12 6.02
N ASP A 375 19.16 0.15 6.52
CA ASP A 375 19.05 -1.23 6.03
C ASP A 375 17.70 -1.82 6.50
N LEU A 376 16.81 -2.19 5.58
CA LEU A 376 15.47 -2.69 5.89
C LEU A 376 15.42 -4.22 5.94
N VAL A 377 16.05 -4.91 4.98
CA VAL A 377 16.16 -6.38 4.98
C VAL A 377 17.57 -6.77 4.56
N THR A 378 18.29 -7.52 5.40
CA THR A 378 19.66 -8.00 5.12
C THR A 378 19.80 -9.50 5.37
N GLY A 379 20.98 -10.07 5.09
CA GLY A 379 21.28 -11.49 5.35
C GLY A 379 21.27 -12.39 4.11
N PHE A 380 21.12 -11.84 2.91
CA PHE A 380 21.18 -12.57 1.64
C PHE A 380 22.58 -13.09 1.28
N VAL A 381 23.59 -12.73 2.07
CA VAL A 381 24.95 -13.28 2.03
C VAL A 381 25.22 -13.98 3.36
N SER A 382 25.62 -15.25 3.33
CA SER A 382 25.92 -16.03 4.53
C SER A 382 27.11 -16.95 4.29
N GLY A 383 28.07 -16.96 5.22
CA GLY A 383 29.29 -17.77 5.09
C GLY A 383 30.09 -17.48 3.81
N GLY A 384 30.08 -16.23 3.35
CA GLY A 384 30.73 -15.82 2.09
C GLY A 384 29.97 -16.19 0.81
N SER A 385 28.83 -16.90 0.90
CA SER A 385 28.02 -17.27 -0.25
C SER A 385 26.79 -16.37 -0.38
N VAL A 386 26.57 -15.83 -1.59
CA VAL A 386 25.32 -15.15 -1.96
C VAL A 386 24.26 -16.21 -2.19
N TRP A 387 23.11 -16.10 -1.52
CA TRP A 387 21.99 -17.03 -1.71
C TRP A 387 20.70 -16.35 -2.18
N GLY A 388 20.67 -15.01 -2.24
CA GLY A 388 19.60 -14.23 -2.86
C GLY A 388 20.07 -12.87 -3.33
N ARG A 389 19.37 -12.29 -4.29
CA ARG A 389 19.65 -10.98 -4.91
C ARG A 389 18.35 -10.20 -5.09
N PRO A 390 17.98 -9.32 -4.14
CA PRO A 390 16.77 -8.52 -4.25
C PRO A 390 16.75 -7.67 -5.53
N VAL A 391 15.61 -7.63 -6.23
CA VAL A 391 15.45 -6.87 -7.48
C VAL A 391 14.48 -5.72 -7.31
N ASP A 392 13.29 -5.98 -6.78
CA ASP A 392 12.24 -4.97 -6.68
C ASP A 392 11.43 -5.15 -5.40
N THR A 393 10.71 -4.11 -5.02
CA THR A 393 9.79 -4.11 -3.89
C THR A 393 8.43 -3.58 -4.28
N ALA A 394 7.36 -4.09 -3.67
CA ALA A 394 6.02 -3.61 -3.94
C ALA A 394 5.15 -3.69 -2.68
N VAL A 395 4.13 -2.83 -2.53
CA VAL A 395 3.23 -2.86 -1.36
C VAL A 395 1.93 -3.56 -1.73
N ASP A 396 1.64 -4.70 -1.10
CA ASP A 396 0.41 -5.46 -1.41
C ASP A 396 -0.87 -4.75 -0.88
N GLY A 397 -2.04 -5.24 -1.27
CA GLY A 397 -3.33 -4.67 -0.85
C GLY A 397 -3.62 -4.78 0.66
N LEU A 398 -2.79 -5.53 1.40
CA LEU A 398 -2.83 -5.64 2.86
C LEU A 398 -1.69 -4.82 3.51
N GLY A 399 -1.01 -3.96 2.75
CA GLY A 399 0.05 -3.08 3.24
C GLY A 399 1.37 -3.77 3.58
N ASN A 400 1.57 -5.04 3.21
CA ASN A 400 2.84 -5.74 3.38
C ASN A 400 3.83 -5.37 2.28
N LEU A 401 5.13 -5.46 2.58
CA LEU A 401 6.17 -5.25 1.58
C LEU A 401 6.54 -6.58 0.91
N LEU A 402 6.34 -6.66 -0.39
CA LEU A 402 6.81 -7.75 -1.24
C LEU A 402 8.21 -7.44 -1.74
N ILE A 403 9.05 -8.48 -1.89
CA ILE A 403 10.42 -8.36 -2.38
C ILE A 403 10.66 -9.46 -3.39
N SER A 404 11.07 -9.13 -4.61
CA SER A 404 11.47 -10.11 -5.62
C SER A 404 12.96 -10.41 -5.56
N ASP A 405 13.34 -11.63 -5.92
CA ASP A 405 14.72 -12.10 -5.96
C ASP A 405 14.88 -13.06 -7.15
N ASP A 406 15.61 -12.60 -8.16
CA ASP A 406 15.79 -13.33 -9.41
C ASP A 406 16.67 -14.57 -9.22
N SER A 407 17.68 -14.47 -8.35
CA SER A 407 18.68 -15.51 -8.11
C SER A 407 18.09 -16.71 -7.36
N SER A 408 17.28 -16.48 -6.32
CA SER A 408 16.61 -17.58 -5.60
C SER A 408 15.27 -17.97 -6.23
N GLY A 409 14.74 -17.12 -7.12
CA GLY A 409 13.45 -17.29 -7.76
C GLY A 409 12.31 -17.16 -6.77
N THR A 410 12.29 -16.09 -5.99
CA THR A 410 11.44 -15.97 -4.79
C THR A 410 10.77 -14.62 -4.73
N ILE A 411 9.48 -14.63 -4.39
CA ILE A 411 8.77 -13.46 -3.89
C ILE A 411 8.66 -13.62 -2.37
N TYR A 412 9.36 -12.78 -1.63
CA TYR A 412 9.23 -12.68 -0.19
C TYR A 412 8.08 -11.73 0.17
N LYS A 413 7.43 -11.99 1.30
CA LYS A 413 6.49 -11.08 1.93
C LYS A 413 7.00 -10.74 3.32
N LEU A 414 7.37 -9.47 3.51
CA LEU A 414 7.74 -8.86 4.77
C LEU A 414 6.48 -8.26 5.40
N THR A 415 6.07 -8.83 6.53
CA THR A 415 4.84 -8.49 7.25
C THR A 415 5.21 -7.78 8.53
N TYR A 416 4.64 -6.60 8.76
CA TYR A 416 4.67 -6.00 10.09
C TYR A 416 3.70 -6.78 10.98
N ASN A 417 4.23 -7.52 11.95
CA ASN A 417 3.42 -8.09 13.01
C ASN A 417 3.47 -7.06 14.11
N ALA A 418 2.49 -6.16 14.12
CA ALA A 418 2.29 -5.28 15.27
C ALA A 418 2.47 -6.13 16.52
N PRO A 419 3.41 -5.80 17.42
CA PRO A 419 3.65 -6.62 18.59
C PRO A 419 2.29 -6.81 19.26
N PRO A 420 1.94 -8.04 19.71
CA PRO A 420 0.70 -8.24 20.46
C PRO A 420 0.73 -7.19 21.55
N SER A 421 -0.18 -6.23 21.45
CA SER A 421 0.06 -4.93 22.04
C SER A 421 0.21 -5.10 23.54
N THR A 422 1.44 -4.99 24.04
CA THR A 422 1.68 -4.85 25.49
C THR A 422 1.28 -3.46 25.97
N GLY A 423 0.78 -2.60 25.07
CA GLY A 423 0.05 -1.36 25.35
C GLY A 423 -1.14 -1.20 24.40
N ASN A 424 -2.35 -1.36 24.93
CA ASN A 424 -3.65 -0.85 24.46
C ASN A 424 -4.05 -0.92 22.97
N ASN A 425 -3.34 -1.59 22.05
CA ASN A 425 -3.70 -1.71 20.63
C ASN A 425 -3.97 -0.37 19.91
N GLY A 426 -3.18 0.68 20.23
CA GLY A 426 -3.42 2.04 19.70
C GLY A 426 -4.64 2.76 20.30
N ILE A 427 -5.35 2.11 21.22
CA ILE A 427 -6.51 2.67 21.91
C ILE A 427 -6.02 3.63 23.00
N ALA A 428 -6.38 4.90 22.83
CA ALA A 428 -5.79 6.02 23.55
C ALA A 428 -6.39 6.24 24.95
N ASN A 429 -7.45 5.51 25.32
CA ASN A 429 -8.14 5.63 26.60
C ASN A 429 -8.38 4.24 27.22
N ALA A 430 -8.19 4.11 28.54
CA ALA A 430 -8.31 2.84 29.25
C ALA A 430 -9.74 2.26 29.23
N ASP A 431 -10.77 3.11 29.22
CA ASP A 431 -12.16 2.65 29.16
C ASP A 431 -12.55 2.22 27.74
N PHE A 432 -12.01 2.90 26.72
CA PHE A 432 -12.12 2.41 25.33
C PHE A 432 -11.46 1.04 25.19
N LEU A 433 -10.28 0.85 25.79
CA LEU A 433 -9.57 -0.42 25.75
C LEU A 433 -10.39 -1.53 26.40
N LYS A 434 -11.00 -1.30 27.57
CA LYS A 434 -11.85 -2.30 28.24
C LYS A 434 -13.01 -2.75 27.35
N VAL A 435 -13.67 -1.80 26.68
CA VAL A 435 -14.80 -2.10 25.78
C VAL A 435 -14.33 -2.92 24.56
N TRP A 436 -13.19 -2.55 23.97
CA TRP A 436 -12.61 -3.28 22.85
C TRP A 436 -12.15 -4.68 23.28
N GLN A 437 -11.41 -4.79 24.38
CA GLN A 437 -10.89 -6.05 24.91
C GLN A 437 -12.00 -7.04 25.22
N ARG A 438 -13.13 -6.57 25.76
CA ARG A 438 -14.27 -7.46 26.02
C ARG A 438 -14.68 -8.23 24.77
N THR A 439 -14.73 -7.58 23.60
CA THR A 439 -15.43 -8.13 22.42
C THR A 439 -14.55 -8.44 21.22
N ASP A 440 -13.47 -7.71 21.00
CA ASP A 440 -12.63 -7.83 19.81
C ASP A 440 -11.25 -8.45 20.11
N GLN A 441 -10.73 -8.34 21.34
CA GLN A 441 -9.54 -9.11 21.74
C GLN A 441 -9.69 -10.63 21.54
N PRO A 442 -10.85 -11.28 21.82
CA PRO A 442 -11.01 -12.70 21.53
C PRO A 442 -10.84 -13.04 20.04
N VAL A 443 -11.25 -12.13 19.15
CA VAL A 443 -11.09 -12.26 17.69
C VAL A 443 -9.60 -12.05 17.33
N GLN A 444 -8.96 -11.02 17.90
CA GLN A 444 -7.54 -10.72 17.74
C GLN A 444 -6.64 -11.89 18.18
N ASP A 445 -6.96 -12.51 19.30
CA ASP A 445 -6.21 -13.62 19.88
C ASP A 445 -6.49 -14.97 19.18
N GLY A 446 -7.39 -14.98 18.19
CA GLY A 446 -7.80 -16.20 17.48
C GLY A 446 -8.61 -17.18 18.33
N THR A 447 -9.09 -16.76 19.50
CA THR A 447 -9.92 -17.60 20.40
C THR A 447 -11.34 -17.79 19.88
N THR A 448 -11.78 -16.96 18.93
CA THR A 448 -13.07 -17.08 18.25
C THR A 448 -12.96 -16.60 16.80
N SER A 449 -13.79 -17.15 15.92
CA SER A 449 -13.86 -16.76 14.51
C SER A 449 -15.26 -16.19 14.22
N ARG A 450 -15.36 -14.86 14.23
CA ARG A 450 -16.57 -14.07 13.94
C ARG A 450 -16.20 -12.67 13.47
N SER A 451 -17.17 -11.93 12.94
CA SER A 451 -16.98 -10.52 12.57
C SER A 451 -16.63 -9.62 13.77
N TRP A 452 -15.85 -8.56 13.50
CA TRP A 452 -15.44 -7.54 14.46
C TRP A 452 -16.62 -6.65 14.89
N LEU A 453 -16.67 -6.24 16.17
CA LEU A 453 -17.67 -5.26 16.65
C LEU A 453 -17.19 -3.81 16.52
N TRP A 454 -15.87 -3.60 16.61
CA TRP A 454 -15.22 -2.30 16.51
C TRP A 454 -14.23 -2.27 15.36
N GLY A 455 -13.41 -3.32 15.24
CA GLY A 455 -12.35 -3.46 14.25
C GLY A 455 -11.03 -3.88 14.89
N PRO A 456 -10.03 -4.25 14.08
CA PRO A 456 -8.75 -4.76 14.59
C PRO A 456 -7.95 -3.72 15.38
N ALA A 457 -8.11 -2.43 15.10
CA ALA A 457 -7.49 -1.30 15.80
C ALA A 457 -8.24 0.00 15.48
N PRO A 458 -8.08 1.08 16.27
CA PRO A 458 -8.54 2.40 15.86
C PRO A 458 -7.70 2.94 14.70
N PHE A 459 -8.31 3.68 13.77
CA PHE A 459 -7.61 4.33 12.66
C PHE A 459 -7.28 5.82 12.95
N THR A 460 -7.65 6.32 14.13
CA THR A 460 -7.26 7.64 14.65
C THR A 460 -6.62 7.52 16.03
N GLY A 461 -5.87 8.54 16.46
CA GLY A 461 -5.64 8.78 17.89
C GLY A 461 -6.93 9.23 18.60
N ALA A 462 -6.85 9.50 19.91
CA ALA A 462 -7.92 10.24 20.59
C ALA A 462 -8.01 11.65 20.01
N VAL A 463 -9.21 12.06 19.63
CA VAL A 463 -9.50 13.44 19.22
C VAL A 463 -10.59 14.03 20.12
N THR A 464 -10.64 15.35 20.20
CA THR A 464 -11.65 16.07 20.98
C THR A 464 -12.69 16.66 20.04
N GLU A 465 -13.96 16.54 20.42
CA GLU A 465 -15.08 17.09 19.67
C GLU A 465 -15.93 17.99 20.58
N PRO A 466 -16.54 19.07 20.08
CA PRO A 466 -17.48 19.87 20.86
C PRO A 466 -18.63 19.03 21.40
N TYR A 467 -18.91 19.16 22.70
CA TYR A 467 -20.05 18.58 23.38
C TYR A 467 -20.46 19.47 24.56
N ALA A 468 -21.49 20.31 24.37
CA ALA A 468 -21.85 21.40 25.28
C ALA A 468 -22.17 20.96 26.71
N ASN A 469 -22.66 19.72 26.88
CA ASN A 469 -23.00 19.15 28.18
C ASN A 469 -21.82 18.44 28.87
N SER A 470 -20.66 18.36 28.23
CA SER A 470 -19.43 17.88 28.88
C SER A 470 -18.88 18.95 29.83
N PRO A 471 -18.28 18.59 30.98
CA PRO A 471 -17.65 19.53 31.91
C PRO A 471 -16.73 20.56 31.25
N ASP A 472 -15.98 20.14 30.23
CA ASP A 472 -15.01 20.99 29.53
C ASP A 472 -15.53 21.47 28.15
N GLY A 473 -16.82 21.27 27.87
CA GLY A 473 -17.45 21.59 26.59
C GLY A 473 -17.00 20.69 25.43
N VAL A 474 -16.25 19.62 25.70
CA VAL A 474 -15.74 18.67 24.70
C VAL A 474 -15.88 17.21 25.14
N ARG A 475 -16.10 16.31 24.18
CA ARG A 475 -16.03 14.86 24.38
C ARG A 475 -14.73 14.30 23.81
N THR A 476 -14.22 13.23 24.41
CA THR A 476 -13.11 12.45 23.85
C THR A 476 -13.69 11.40 22.92
N VAL A 477 -13.16 11.28 21.69
CA VAL A 477 -13.58 10.27 20.71
C VAL A 477 -12.37 9.55 20.12
N GLN A 478 -12.56 8.31 19.69
CA GLN A 478 -11.57 7.58 18.89
C GLN A 478 -12.28 6.68 17.86
N TYR A 479 -11.82 6.71 16.61
CA TYR A 479 -12.48 6.05 15.50
C TYR A 479 -11.88 4.69 15.17
N PHE A 480 -12.76 3.74 14.87
CA PHE A 480 -12.49 2.36 14.47
C PHE A 480 -13.25 2.06 13.17
N ASP A 481 -12.93 0.97 12.48
CA ASP A 481 -13.57 0.66 11.19
C ASP A 481 -15.11 0.62 11.29
N LYS A 482 -15.64 -0.03 12.33
CA LYS A 482 -17.07 -0.26 12.52
C LYS A 482 -17.79 0.84 13.30
N SER A 483 -17.06 1.79 13.91
CA SER A 483 -17.63 2.78 14.85
C SER A 483 -16.67 3.90 15.23
N ARG A 484 -17.08 4.74 16.18
CA ARG A 484 -16.17 5.31 17.19
C ARG A 484 -16.52 4.84 18.59
N MET A 485 -15.61 5.08 19.53
CA MET A 485 -15.90 5.15 20.96
C MET A 485 -15.83 6.60 21.41
N GLU A 486 -16.70 7.00 22.33
CA GLU A 486 -16.73 8.36 22.87
C GLU A 486 -17.01 8.41 24.37
N ILE A 487 -16.47 9.41 25.06
CA ILE A 487 -16.77 9.74 26.46
C ILE A 487 -17.33 11.16 26.48
N ASN A 488 -18.63 11.28 26.71
CA ASN A 488 -19.35 12.57 26.75
C ASN A 488 -19.16 13.32 28.07
N ASN A 489 -18.92 12.62 29.17
CA ASN A 489 -18.61 13.21 30.47
C ASN A 489 -17.46 12.41 31.14
N PRO A 490 -16.21 12.93 31.13
CA PRO A 490 -15.07 12.24 31.74
C PRO A 490 -15.18 12.09 33.26
N ASN A 491 -16.06 12.84 33.92
CA ASN A 491 -16.33 12.72 35.37
C ASN A 491 -17.51 11.78 35.67
N GLY A 492 -18.02 11.08 34.66
CA GLY A 492 -19.13 10.13 34.80
C GLY A 492 -18.74 8.85 35.57
N ASP A 493 -19.73 8.01 35.85
CA ASP A 493 -19.49 6.69 36.45
C ASP A 493 -18.89 5.72 35.42
N HIS A 494 -17.60 5.41 35.56
CA HIS A 494 -16.86 4.50 34.67
C HIS A 494 -17.35 3.04 34.72
N SER A 495 -18.17 2.68 35.72
CA SER A 495 -18.78 1.35 35.80
C SER A 495 -20.09 1.27 35.02
N ASN A 496 -20.67 2.40 34.62
CA ASN A 496 -21.86 2.45 33.80
C ASN A 496 -21.54 1.89 32.41
N PRO A 497 -22.30 0.90 31.89
CA PRO A 497 -22.07 0.35 30.56
C PRO A 497 -22.21 1.40 29.45
N PHE A 498 -22.89 2.51 29.69
CA PHE A 498 -23.01 3.65 28.77
C PHE A 498 -22.00 4.78 29.06
N PHE A 499 -20.96 4.54 29.85
CA PHE A 499 -19.89 5.52 30.08
C PHE A 499 -19.10 5.79 28.80
N VAL A 500 -18.68 4.72 28.13
CA VAL A 500 -18.27 4.77 26.73
C VAL A 500 -19.54 4.68 25.90
N THR A 501 -19.73 5.53 24.90
CA THR A 501 -20.81 5.41 23.92
C THR A 501 -20.24 5.33 22.51
N ASN A 502 -21.09 5.20 21.51
CA ASN A 502 -20.67 5.05 20.12
C ASN A 502 -20.97 6.30 19.28
N GLY A 503 -21.63 7.32 19.86
CA GLY A 503 -22.30 8.40 19.12
C GLY A 503 -23.59 7.92 18.44
N LEU A 504 -24.32 8.84 17.81
CA LEU A 504 -25.52 8.56 17.02
C LEU A 504 -25.15 8.44 15.52
N LEU A 505 -24.00 7.86 15.21
CA LEU A 505 -23.32 7.90 13.90
C LEU A 505 -24.26 7.78 12.71
N VAL A 506 -25.05 6.70 12.68
CA VAL A 506 -25.93 6.39 11.56
C VAL A 506 -27.12 7.33 11.54
N LYS A 507 -27.73 7.64 12.69
CA LYS A 507 -28.82 8.63 12.78
C LYS A 507 -28.36 10.02 12.32
N GLU A 508 -27.15 10.44 12.68
CA GLU A 508 -26.58 11.73 12.27
C GLU A 508 -26.27 11.76 10.77
N MET A 509 -25.66 10.69 10.21
CA MET A 509 -25.41 10.59 8.76
C MET A 509 -26.70 10.52 7.94
N VAL A 510 -27.75 9.86 8.45
CA VAL A 510 -29.05 9.75 7.79
C VAL A 510 -29.80 11.09 7.83
N SER A 511 -29.84 11.74 8.99
CA SER A 511 -30.60 12.99 9.18
C SER A 511 -29.85 14.26 8.76
N GLY A 512 -28.52 14.20 8.67
CA GLY A 512 -27.67 15.38 8.54
C GLY A 512 -27.57 16.20 9.83
N GLN A 513 -27.97 15.68 10.99
CA GLN A 513 -27.94 16.43 12.25
C GLN A 513 -26.75 15.99 13.10
N LEU A 514 -25.67 16.77 13.09
CA LEU A 514 -24.45 16.49 13.85
C LEU A 514 -24.66 16.80 15.33
N GLN A 515 -24.48 15.83 16.23
CA GLN A 515 -24.69 16.06 17.66
C GLN A 515 -23.53 16.85 18.30
N LEU A 516 -23.88 17.96 18.96
CA LEU A 516 -22.97 18.86 19.69
C LEU A 516 -23.31 19.00 21.19
N GLY A 517 -24.33 18.30 21.67
CA GLY A 517 -24.76 18.25 23.07
C GLY A 517 -25.98 17.34 23.22
N ASP A 518 -26.52 17.20 24.42
CA ASP A 518 -27.66 16.30 24.68
C ASP A 518 -28.90 16.66 23.84
N THR A 519 -29.09 17.96 23.59
CA THR A 519 -30.20 18.51 22.80
C THR A 519 -29.74 19.48 21.71
N GLN A 520 -28.43 19.61 21.49
CA GLN A 520 -27.85 20.56 20.54
C GLN A 520 -27.29 19.84 19.31
N PHE A 521 -27.66 20.35 18.13
CA PHE A 521 -27.27 19.77 16.84
C PHE A 521 -26.86 20.86 15.85
N GLU A 522 -25.91 20.53 14.98
CA GLU A 522 -25.52 21.32 13.81
C GLU A 522 -26.07 20.66 12.54
N GLY A 523 -26.74 21.45 11.70
CA GLY A 523 -27.27 20.98 10.43
C GLY A 523 -26.20 20.82 9.35
N ARG A 524 -26.21 19.67 8.67
CA ARG A 524 -25.36 19.31 7.54
C ARG A 524 -26.20 18.59 6.47
N SER A 525 -25.63 18.42 5.28
CA SER A 525 -26.21 17.52 4.29
C SER A 525 -26.14 16.07 4.79
N PRO A 526 -27.22 15.28 4.67
CA PRO A 526 -27.15 13.83 4.87
C PRO A 526 -26.03 13.18 4.05
N ALA A 527 -25.42 12.13 4.58
CA ALA A 527 -24.23 11.54 3.97
C ALA A 527 -24.57 10.79 2.67
N ASN A 528 -24.05 11.27 1.54
CA ASN A 528 -24.12 10.58 0.26
C ASN A 528 -23.03 9.48 0.15
N ILE A 529 -22.95 8.62 1.17
CA ILE A 529 -22.01 7.51 1.30
C ILE A 529 -22.82 6.20 1.34
N GLY A 530 -22.38 5.17 0.63
CA GLY A 530 -23.05 3.86 0.62
C GLY A 530 -23.17 3.28 2.03
N VAL A 531 -24.35 2.76 2.39
CA VAL A 531 -24.59 2.18 3.73
C VAL A 531 -23.88 0.84 3.94
N ALA A 532 -23.50 0.19 2.85
CA ALA A 532 -22.82 -1.10 2.81
C ALA A 532 -22.00 -1.19 1.51
N GLY A 533 -21.02 -2.10 1.49
CA GLY A 533 -20.24 -2.41 0.30
C GLY A 533 -18.95 -1.62 0.13
N ASP A 534 -18.42 -1.72 -1.09
CA ASP A 534 -17.22 -1.02 -1.53
C ASP A 534 -17.49 0.49 -1.61
N ILE A 535 -16.49 1.31 -1.34
CA ILE A 535 -16.64 2.79 -1.27
C ILE A 535 -17.06 3.40 -2.62
N ASP A 536 -16.76 2.72 -3.73
CA ASP A 536 -17.11 3.12 -5.09
C ASP A 536 -18.40 2.45 -5.60
N ASP A 537 -19.19 1.81 -4.72
CA ASP A 537 -20.47 1.24 -5.10
C ASP A 537 -21.48 2.32 -5.49
N THR A 538 -22.01 2.21 -6.71
CA THR A 538 -23.09 3.07 -7.21
C THR A 538 -24.47 2.39 -7.15
N SER A 539 -24.54 1.15 -6.65
CA SER A 539 -25.74 0.29 -6.73
C SER A 539 -26.61 0.37 -5.48
N GLY A 540 -26.00 0.34 -4.29
CA GLY A 540 -26.69 0.29 -3.01
C GLY A 540 -27.14 1.65 -2.47
N PRO A 541 -28.11 1.70 -1.53
CA PRO A 541 -28.57 2.94 -0.92
C PRO A 541 -27.46 3.65 -0.14
N THR A 542 -27.63 4.96 0.04
CA THR A 542 -26.77 5.78 0.91
C THR A 542 -27.48 6.15 2.20
N TYR A 543 -26.75 6.67 3.19
CA TYR A 543 -27.38 7.19 4.40
C TYR A 543 -28.40 8.30 4.05
N ALA A 544 -28.08 9.18 3.09
CA ALA A 544 -29.00 10.19 2.57
C ALA A 544 -30.29 9.58 2.00
N THR A 545 -30.18 8.45 1.31
CA THR A 545 -31.33 7.70 0.78
C THR A 545 -32.29 7.23 1.89
N LEU A 546 -31.76 6.96 3.09
CA LEU A 546 -32.54 6.48 4.24
C LEU A 546 -33.28 7.59 5.00
N ASN A 547 -32.98 8.88 4.78
CA ASN A 547 -33.57 9.99 5.54
C ASN A 547 -35.11 10.03 5.46
N GLY A 548 -35.69 9.54 4.36
CA GLY A 548 -37.14 9.41 4.19
C GLY A 548 -37.74 8.08 4.66
N LYS A 549 -36.96 7.19 5.28
CA LYS A 549 -37.34 5.81 5.65
C LYS A 549 -37.35 5.57 7.16
N THR A 550 -37.33 6.63 7.95
CA THR A 550 -37.23 6.57 9.43
C THR A 550 -38.56 6.81 10.16
N GLY A 551 -39.68 6.75 9.44
CA GLY A 551 -41.00 6.85 10.05
C GLY A 551 -41.42 5.54 10.71
N ALA A 552 -42.07 5.63 11.88
CA ALA A 552 -42.62 4.46 12.57
C ALA A 552 -43.56 3.65 11.66
N VAL A 553 -43.51 2.34 11.81
CA VAL A 553 -44.32 1.40 11.04
C VAL A 553 -45.16 0.50 11.94
N ALA A 554 -46.15 -0.15 11.37
CA ALA A 554 -46.92 -1.16 12.09
C ALA A 554 -46.04 -2.38 12.43
N ARG A 555 -46.32 -2.99 13.59
CA ARG A 555 -45.73 -4.28 13.95
C ARG A 555 -46.09 -5.33 12.89
N SER A 556 -45.08 -6.06 12.44
CA SER A 556 -45.23 -7.10 11.42
C SER A 556 -44.55 -8.39 11.86
N THR A 557 -45.07 -9.53 11.43
CA THR A 557 -44.43 -10.85 11.54
C THR A 557 -44.20 -11.50 10.17
N SER A 558 -44.44 -10.74 9.11
CA SER A 558 -44.30 -11.22 7.73
C SER A 558 -42.82 -11.38 7.34
N PRO A 559 -42.53 -12.21 6.33
CA PRO A 559 -41.20 -12.21 5.69
C PRO A 559 -40.81 -10.81 5.23
N VAL A 560 -39.53 -10.48 5.37
CA VAL A 560 -38.92 -9.24 4.90
C VAL A 560 -38.54 -9.43 3.45
N THR A 561 -39.37 -8.89 2.56
CA THR A 561 -39.19 -8.90 1.11
C THR A 561 -39.11 -7.50 0.52
N ALA A 562 -39.24 -6.47 1.38
CA ALA A 562 -39.11 -5.08 1.00
C ALA A 562 -37.73 -4.81 0.42
N THR A 563 -37.68 -4.00 -0.64
CA THR A 563 -36.45 -3.61 -1.34
C THR A 563 -36.21 -2.12 -1.28
N LEU A 564 -34.95 -1.70 -1.39
CA LEU A 564 -34.58 -0.29 -1.49
C LEU A 564 -33.45 -0.12 -2.51
N THR A 565 -33.66 0.77 -3.48
CA THR A 565 -32.67 1.11 -4.51
C THR A 565 -31.82 2.32 -4.12
N ARG A 566 -30.72 2.56 -4.86
CA ARG A 566 -29.81 3.72 -4.70
C ARG A 566 -30.52 5.07 -4.56
N ASP A 567 -31.57 5.28 -5.36
CA ASP A 567 -32.36 6.51 -5.45
C ASP A 567 -33.46 6.64 -4.38
N GLY A 568 -33.65 5.61 -3.54
CA GLY A 568 -34.62 5.63 -2.44
C GLY A 568 -36.00 5.11 -2.80
N THR A 569 -36.17 4.56 -4.01
CA THR A 569 -37.39 3.87 -4.40
C THR A 569 -37.53 2.60 -3.55
N ALA A 570 -38.63 2.54 -2.80
CA ALA A 570 -39.00 1.36 -2.02
C ALA A 570 -39.85 0.42 -2.89
N GLY A 571 -39.59 -0.87 -2.81
CA GLY A 571 -40.36 -1.91 -3.49
C GLY A 571 -40.58 -3.13 -2.61
N ASP A 572 -41.08 -4.20 -3.21
CA ASP A 572 -41.26 -5.51 -2.59
C ASP A 572 -40.97 -6.60 -3.63
N ASP A 573 -40.13 -7.57 -3.29
CA ASP A 573 -39.79 -8.70 -4.19
C ASP A 573 -39.81 -10.04 -3.44
N PRO A 574 -41.00 -10.62 -3.21
CA PRO A 574 -41.14 -11.91 -2.56
C PRO A 574 -40.56 -13.07 -3.36
N ALA A 575 -40.51 -12.96 -4.69
CA ALA A 575 -40.00 -14.01 -5.56
C ALA A 575 -38.49 -14.20 -5.38
N SER A 576 -37.74 -13.10 -5.30
CA SER A 576 -36.29 -13.15 -5.12
C SER A 576 -35.89 -13.41 -3.67
N PHE A 577 -36.59 -12.80 -2.71
CA PHE A 577 -36.14 -12.74 -1.31
C PHE A 577 -36.92 -13.61 -0.33
N GLY A 578 -38.13 -14.07 -0.69
CA GLY A 578 -38.93 -14.95 0.18
C GLY A 578 -38.20 -16.25 0.54
N LYS A 579 -37.32 -16.73 -0.33
CA LYS A 579 -36.49 -17.93 -0.13
C LYS A 579 -35.53 -17.84 1.06
N TYR A 580 -35.14 -16.64 1.48
CA TYR A 580 -34.22 -16.44 2.61
C TYR A 580 -34.93 -16.46 3.97
N ASN A 581 -36.27 -16.36 3.98
CA ASN A 581 -37.10 -16.48 5.19
C ASN A 581 -36.66 -15.56 6.35
N ALA A 582 -36.06 -14.40 6.06
CA ALA A 582 -35.83 -13.36 7.04
C ALA A 582 -37.19 -12.77 7.46
N LYS A 583 -37.51 -12.71 8.75
CA LYS A 583 -38.81 -12.23 9.24
C LYS A 583 -38.63 -11.05 10.18
N ALA A 584 -39.60 -10.15 10.23
CA ALA A 584 -39.73 -9.22 11.34
C ALA A 584 -40.07 -10.02 12.61
N VAL A 585 -39.16 -10.07 13.59
CA VAL A 585 -39.32 -10.92 14.79
C VAL A 585 -39.38 -10.15 16.09
N TYR A 586 -38.92 -8.90 16.10
CA TYR A 586 -38.97 -8.04 17.28
C TYR A 586 -39.41 -6.64 16.91
N PHE A 587 -40.33 -6.06 17.67
CA PHE A 587 -40.80 -4.69 17.47
C PHE A 587 -40.28 -3.81 18.60
N VAL A 588 -39.61 -2.72 18.24
CA VAL A 588 -39.02 -1.75 19.18
C VAL A 588 -40.01 -0.59 19.37
N PRO A 589 -40.75 -0.51 20.49
CA PRO A 589 -41.76 0.52 20.69
C PRO A 589 -41.19 1.94 20.78
N GLU A 590 -39.93 2.10 21.17
CA GLU A 590 -39.26 3.40 21.33
C GLU A 590 -39.10 4.14 19.99
N THR A 591 -38.92 3.40 18.90
CA THR A 591 -38.75 3.96 17.55
C THR A 591 -39.86 3.54 16.59
N GLY A 592 -40.68 2.55 16.96
CA GLY A 592 -41.77 2.04 16.12
C GLY A 592 -41.29 1.19 14.94
N HIS A 593 -40.16 0.50 15.08
CA HIS A 593 -39.55 -0.28 13.99
C HIS A 593 -39.42 -1.77 14.33
N ASN A 594 -39.52 -2.63 13.31
CA ASN A 594 -39.30 -4.06 13.46
C ASN A 594 -37.83 -4.43 13.13
N ILE A 595 -37.28 -5.41 13.84
CA ILE A 595 -35.95 -5.96 13.57
C ILE A 595 -36.10 -7.29 12.82
N ALA A 596 -35.37 -7.42 11.71
CA ALA A 596 -35.32 -8.66 10.94
C ALA A 596 -34.57 -9.77 11.69
N SER A 597 -34.98 -11.02 11.50
CA SER A 597 -34.48 -12.17 12.26
C SER A 597 -32.97 -12.35 12.22
N PRO A 598 -32.25 -12.20 11.09
CA PRO A 598 -30.79 -12.33 11.11
C PRO A 598 -30.14 -11.31 12.05
N PHE A 599 -30.66 -10.08 12.08
CA PHE A 599 -30.16 -9.02 12.94
C PHE A 599 -30.55 -9.23 14.41
N TRP A 600 -31.78 -9.69 14.66
CA TRP A 600 -32.23 -10.03 16.00
C TRP A 600 -31.39 -11.15 16.62
N ASP A 601 -31.11 -12.20 15.85
CA ASP A 601 -30.27 -13.31 16.29
C ASP A 601 -28.84 -12.85 16.55
N PHE A 602 -28.28 -12.01 15.66
CA PHE A 602 -26.95 -11.44 15.81
C PHE A 602 -26.82 -10.58 17.08
N ILE A 603 -27.77 -9.69 17.37
CA ILE A 603 -27.70 -8.85 18.58
C ILE A 603 -27.97 -9.62 19.87
N ASN A 604 -28.60 -10.80 19.81
CA ASN A 604 -28.82 -11.68 20.95
C ASN A 604 -27.71 -12.75 21.13
N GLN A 605 -26.73 -12.80 20.23
CA GLN A 605 -25.73 -13.85 20.26
C GLN A 605 -24.82 -13.77 21.50
N SER A 606 -24.37 -14.94 21.93
CA SER A 606 -23.36 -15.11 22.97
C SER A 606 -22.10 -15.74 22.38
N GLY A 607 -20.95 -15.41 22.95
CA GLY A 607 -19.68 -15.97 22.51
C GLY A 607 -18.57 -15.67 23.52
N PRO A 608 -17.33 -16.08 23.20
CA PRO A 608 -16.16 -15.76 23.99
C PRO A 608 -15.99 -14.24 24.10
N VAL A 609 -15.93 -13.74 25.34
CA VAL A 609 -15.62 -12.37 25.71
C VAL A 609 -14.65 -12.36 26.90
N TYR A 610 -13.85 -11.30 27.03
CA TYR A 610 -13.10 -11.07 28.26
C TYR A 610 -13.97 -10.37 29.30
N ASP A 611 -14.06 -10.93 30.51
CA ASP A 611 -14.70 -10.26 31.63
C ASP A 611 -13.80 -9.14 32.21
N THR A 612 -14.30 -8.41 33.22
CA THR A 612 -13.58 -7.30 33.85
C THR A 612 -12.31 -7.73 34.60
N SER A 613 -12.12 -9.02 34.85
CA SER A 613 -10.90 -9.59 35.42
C SER A 613 -9.91 -10.08 34.36
N GLY A 614 -10.23 -9.91 33.07
CA GLY A 614 -9.41 -10.36 31.95
C GLY A 614 -9.52 -11.87 31.70
N LYS A 615 -10.54 -12.53 32.25
CA LYS A 615 -10.80 -13.94 32.02
C LYS A 615 -11.72 -14.13 30.83
N LEU A 616 -11.38 -15.07 29.95
CA LEU A 616 -12.24 -15.47 28.85
C LEU A 616 -13.46 -16.24 29.39
N VAL A 617 -14.67 -15.74 29.10
CA VAL A 617 -15.96 -16.31 29.51
C VAL A 617 -16.93 -16.36 28.33
N GLN A 618 -17.97 -17.19 28.43
CA GLN A 618 -19.09 -17.18 27.48
C GLN A 618 -20.16 -16.21 27.99
N ALA A 619 -20.43 -15.14 27.25
CA ALA A 619 -21.47 -14.17 27.59
C ALA A 619 -22.07 -13.51 26.34
N LYS A 620 -23.13 -12.72 26.52
CA LYS A 620 -23.73 -11.92 25.44
C LYS A 620 -22.71 -10.96 24.85
N LEU A 621 -22.66 -10.86 23.53
CA LEU A 621 -21.76 -9.89 22.88
C LEU A 621 -22.28 -8.45 23.05
N PHE A 622 -23.61 -8.28 23.00
CA PHE A 622 -24.30 -7.01 23.20
C PHE A 622 -24.95 -6.99 24.57
N ASP A 623 -24.24 -6.41 25.53
CA ASP A 623 -24.68 -6.30 26.91
C ASP A 623 -24.31 -4.92 27.47
N PRO A 624 -25.30 -4.07 27.80
CA PRO A 624 -26.74 -4.28 27.67
C PRO A 624 -27.20 -4.35 26.20
N LEU A 625 -28.38 -4.93 25.97
CA LEU A 625 -28.98 -4.99 24.63
C LEU A 625 -29.08 -3.58 24.03
N PHE A 626 -28.81 -3.45 22.74
CA PHE A 626 -28.77 -2.18 21.99
C PHE A 626 -27.70 -1.16 22.40
N TYR A 627 -26.80 -1.48 23.35
CA TYR A 627 -25.71 -0.57 23.72
C TYR A 627 -24.90 -0.12 22.49
N ALA A 628 -24.41 -1.09 21.70
CA ALA A 628 -23.56 -0.82 20.54
C ALA A 628 -24.35 -0.36 19.30
N THR A 629 -25.56 -0.87 19.08
CA THR A 629 -26.35 -0.58 17.86
C THR A 629 -27.26 0.63 18.00
N GLY A 630 -27.74 0.94 19.20
CA GLY A 630 -28.93 1.76 19.41
C GLY A 630 -30.20 1.06 18.92
N PHE A 631 -31.31 1.79 18.88
CA PHE A 631 -32.57 1.28 18.36
C PHE A 631 -32.63 1.32 16.83
N PRO A 632 -33.39 0.44 16.16
CA PRO A 632 -33.62 0.51 14.72
C PRO A 632 -34.29 1.84 14.37
N ILE A 633 -33.81 2.49 13.31
CA ILE A 633 -34.38 3.73 12.75
C ILE A 633 -34.94 3.51 11.36
N THR A 634 -34.88 2.30 10.81
CA THR A 634 -35.55 1.92 9.56
C THR A 634 -36.07 0.49 9.70
N GLU A 635 -36.97 0.09 8.80
CA GLU A 635 -37.19 -1.33 8.52
C GLU A 635 -35.96 -1.93 7.81
N ALA A 636 -35.92 -3.26 7.71
CA ALA A 636 -34.91 -3.96 6.94
C ALA A 636 -35.30 -4.02 5.45
N TYR A 637 -34.35 -3.75 4.56
CA TYR A 637 -34.55 -3.73 3.12
C TYR A 637 -33.51 -4.57 2.40
N TRP A 638 -33.94 -5.34 1.40
CA TRP A 638 -33.04 -5.98 0.44
C TRP A 638 -32.55 -4.97 -0.59
N THR A 639 -31.26 -5.01 -0.88
CA THR A 639 -30.62 -4.15 -1.87
C THR A 639 -29.50 -4.89 -2.58
N LYS A 640 -29.11 -4.37 -3.74
CA LYS A 640 -27.90 -4.78 -4.45
C LYS A 640 -26.75 -3.90 -4.00
N VAL A 641 -25.64 -4.52 -3.59
CA VAL A 641 -24.46 -3.84 -3.07
C VAL A 641 -23.21 -4.46 -3.67
N LYS A 642 -22.25 -3.65 -4.14
CA LYS A 642 -20.95 -4.16 -4.57
C LYS A 642 -20.08 -4.50 -3.35
N VAL A 643 -19.66 -5.75 -3.22
CA VAL A 643 -18.80 -6.23 -2.13
C VAL A 643 -17.63 -7.02 -2.73
N GLY A 644 -16.41 -6.49 -2.61
CA GLY A 644 -15.23 -7.10 -3.22
C GLY A 644 -15.32 -7.14 -4.75
N GLY A 645 -15.83 -6.06 -5.35
CA GLY A 645 -16.02 -5.92 -6.79
C GLY A 645 -17.22 -6.66 -7.38
N THR A 646 -17.96 -7.43 -6.58
CA THR A 646 -19.11 -8.22 -7.05
C THR A 646 -20.41 -7.71 -6.44
N VAL A 647 -21.42 -7.45 -7.27
CA VAL A 647 -22.75 -7.07 -6.79
C VAL A 647 -23.44 -8.27 -6.15
N LYS A 648 -23.87 -8.12 -4.90
CA LYS A 648 -24.55 -9.13 -4.10
C LYS A 648 -25.88 -8.60 -3.59
N ASP A 649 -26.82 -9.51 -3.37
CA ASP A 649 -28.04 -9.22 -2.62
C ASP A 649 -27.72 -9.19 -1.12
N VAL A 650 -27.99 -8.04 -0.50
CA VAL A 650 -27.69 -7.78 0.91
C VAL A 650 -28.95 -7.23 1.57
N LEU A 651 -29.35 -7.83 2.68
CA LEU A 651 -30.36 -7.24 3.55
C LEU A 651 -29.67 -6.21 4.44
N VAL A 652 -30.21 -5.00 4.54
CA VAL A 652 -29.64 -3.90 5.31
C VAL A 652 -30.68 -3.35 6.27
N GLN A 653 -30.28 -3.05 7.51
CA GLN A 653 -31.10 -2.31 8.46
C GLN A 653 -30.26 -1.27 9.21
N ALA A 654 -30.75 -0.03 9.26
CA ALA A 654 -30.11 1.04 10.00
C ALA A 654 -30.66 1.12 11.44
N PHE A 655 -29.75 1.22 12.39
CA PHE A 655 -29.98 1.52 13.79
C PHE A 655 -29.37 2.88 14.11
N GLU A 656 -29.65 3.46 15.27
CA GLU A 656 -29.17 4.80 15.62
C GLU A 656 -27.63 4.94 15.54
N ARG A 657 -26.90 3.86 15.85
CA ARG A 657 -25.43 3.85 15.98
C ARG A 657 -24.73 2.94 14.96
N ARG A 658 -25.47 2.04 14.31
CA ARG A 658 -24.92 0.99 13.43
C ARG A 658 -25.81 0.68 12.24
N VAL A 659 -25.19 0.33 11.12
CA VAL A 659 -25.85 -0.41 10.05
C VAL A 659 -25.50 -1.89 10.20
N LEU A 660 -26.51 -2.75 10.19
CA LEU A 660 -26.31 -4.19 10.11
C LEU A 660 -26.63 -4.67 8.70
N THR A 661 -25.76 -5.54 8.17
CA THR A 661 -25.89 -6.14 6.84
C THR A 661 -25.96 -7.65 6.96
N TYR A 662 -26.83 -8.30 6.20
CA TYR A 662 -26.96 -9.75 6.13
C TYR A 662 -26.77 -10.24 4.69
N THR A 663 -25.76 -11.09 4.50
CA THR A 663 -25.44 -11.73 3.23
C THR A 663 -25.53 -13.25 3.39
N PRO A 664 -26.63 -13.90 2.96
CA PRO A 664 -26.85 -15.34 3.15
C PRO A 664 -25.72 -16.23 2.61
N ALA A 665 -25.05 -15.79 1.55
CA ALA A 665 -23.99 -16.53 0.89
C ALA A 665 -22.65 -16.54 1.67
N ASN A 666 -22.50 -15.69 2.70
CA ASN A 666 -21.30 -15.68 3.52
C ASN A 666 -21.25 -16.90 4.47
N PRO A 667 -20.06 -17.30 4.95
CA PRO A 667 -19.94 -18.32 6.00
C PRO A 667 -20.70 -17.91 7.26
N ALA A 668 -21.22 -18.88 8.03
CA ALA A 668 -22.14 -18.64 9.16
C ALA A 668 -21.69 -17.54 10.15
N GLY A 669 -20.41 -17.47 10.50
CA GLY A 669 -19.86 -16.44 11.41
C GLY A 669 -19.71 -15.02 10.82
N PHE A 670 -20.00 -14.86 9.53
CA PHE A 670 -19.86 -13.64 8.73
C PHE A 670 -21.11 -13.34 7.91
N GLN A 671 -22.22 -14.04 8.17
CA GLN A 671 -23.49 -13.77 7.49
C GLN A 671 -24.06 -12.42 7.89
N VAL A 672 -23.91 -12.03 9.16
CA VAL A 672 -24.23 -10.69 9.64
C VAL A 672 -22.95 -9.95 9.99
N GLU A 673 -22.83 -8.73 9.49
CA GLU A 673 -21.69 -7.86 9.72
C GLU A 673 -22.17 -6.45 10.06
N MET A 674 -21.36 -5.73 10.84
CA MET A 674 -21.52 -4.29 11.00
C MET A 674 -20.92 -3.55 9.81
N GLY A 675 -21.62 -2.52 9.35
CA GLY A 675 -21.11 -1.58 8.36
C GLY A 675 -19.82 -0.90 8.82
N ASN A 676 -19.07 -0.30 7.89
CA ASN A 676 -17.87 0.46 8.21
C ASN A 676 -18.24 1.88 8.69
N ASP A 677 -19.22 1.98 9.59
CA ASP A 677 -19.88 3.23 9.99
C ASP A 677 -18.90 4.24 10.59
N GLY A 678 -17.85 3.77 11.26
CA GLY A 678 -16.81 4.65 11.82
C GLY A 678 -15.99 5.36 10.74
N ARG A 679 -15.61 4.64 9.67
CA ARG A 679 -14.95 5.24 8.50
C ARG A 679 -15.89 6.19 7.76
N HIS A 680 -17.12 5.76 7.53
CA HIS A 680 -18.11 6.57 6.82
C HIS A 680 -18.41 7.87 7.56
N TYR A 681 -18.59 7.80 8.88
CA TYR A 681 -18.86 8.97 9.70
C TYR A 681 -17.65 9.90 9.79
N HIS A 682 -16.44 9.38 9.96
CA HIS A 682 -15.23 10.20 9.95
C HIS A 682 -15.09 10.95 8.62
N LEU A 683 -15.35 10.27 7.49
CA LEU A 683 -15.36 10.89 6.17
C LEU A 683 -16.46 11.96 6.04
N TRP A 684 -17.69 11.69 6.47
CA TRP A 684 -18.79 12.65 6.42
C TRP A 684 -18.55 13.87 7.32
N ARG A 685 -17.90 13.68 8.49
CA ARG A 685 -17.66 14.74 9.45
C ARG A 685 -16.47 15.63 9.08
N TYR A 686 -15.39 15.05 8.55
CA TYR A 686 -14.11 15.72 8.34
C TYR A 686 -13.61 15.75 6.88
N GLY A 687 -14.23 14.98 5.98
CA GLY A 687 -13.92 15.02 4.55
C GLY A 687 -14.49 16.28 3.93
N ASN A 688 -13.63 17.08 3.30
CA ASN A 688 -14.02 18.24 2.50
C ASN A 688 -14.41 17.81 1.09
#